data_AF-A0A1I4QSD5-F1
#
_entry.id   AF-A0A1I4QSD5-F1
#
_cell.length_a   1.000
_cell.length_b   1.000
_cell.length_c   1.000
_cell.angle_alpha   90.00
_cell.angle_beta   90.00
_cell.angle_gamma   90.00
#
_symmetry.space_group_name_H-M   'P 1'
#
loop_
_entity.id
_entity.type
_entity.pdbx_description
1 polymer ?
#
loop_
_entity_poly.entity_id
_entity_poly.type
_entity_poly.pdbx_seq_one_letter_code
_entity_poly.pdbx_strand_id
1 'polypeptide(L)'
;MSFIKKSYYLFFLLLFWLIDVSYAQTKVACIGDSVTAGYLLGNPTSEAYPAVLQSLLGKNYVVKNFGHSGATLLQKGHRPYAKTNEYKAALAFSPDIAIIHLGLNDTDSRNWPNYKQDFQANYHEMIAALKQQNPKVNLFICRMSPIFNEHPRFKSGTRDWFWEIQSQIEVVAKANEVTLIDLHEKLYERPDLFPDALHPSKEGANILATTVYSAISGDFGGLALAPVFTDNMVLQRQQPLAIYGKANAGESVEVVFHTQKQTVITNAKGKWKVQFQAMSHGGPYELAVKTKTKSIVLKNILLGDVWLCSGQSNMAFPLEKSENGKAEVQKAKANTQLRIFHYQPIQETDETAWDSLTLAKTNQLNYFSGNWKVCDSTSAKDFSAIAYYFGKKIIQEEAIPIGLIQVAVGGSPIESWIARYTLEHDDKAVEVLYNWRKSDFLMPWVRERADINLKNTTNPKQRHPYEPCYNFEAGIKDFTAFSIKGVLWYQGESNAHNTNWYEHLLPVMVASWREAWKRNFPFYYVQLSSLNRPSWPEFRAMQSRLENKIPNSGMAISMDYGDEKNVHPTQKKEIGDRLARLALKQTYHKNMVASGPKPIKAWLKNDALWISFSSVKKLITSDQQPLKGFEIVSKTGEHLEVEAKIIGNQVVIFPPKGTTVQSILYAWKPFTNANLINEEGLPCSTFSLDVL
;
A
#
# COMPACT_ATOMS: atom_id res chain seq x y z
N MET A 1 67.52 57.13 50.99
CA MET A 1 67.96 58.55 51.02
C MET A 1 67.36 59.24 49.79
N SER A 2 66.41 60.17 50.01
CA SER A 2 66.07 61.32 49.12
C SER A 2 65.53 61.06 47.68
N PHE A 3 64.51 61.72 47.11
CA PHE A 3 63.53 62.76 47.46
C PHE A 3 62.45 62.79 46.32
N ILE A 4 61.16 62.97 46.68
CA ILE A 4 60.11 63.86 46.09
C ILE A 4 59.55 63.73 44.63
N LYS A 5 58.23 63.41 44.61
CA LYS A 5 57.04 63.90 43.85
C LYS A 5 57.06 64.15 42.32
N LYS A 6 56.08 63.57 41.61
CA LYS A 6 54.91 64.28 41.00
C LYS A 6 53.81 63.33 40.50
N SER A 7 52.57 63.84 40.56
CA SER A 7 51.26 63.32 40.16
C SER A 7 51.19 62.55 38.83
N TYR A 8 50.21 61.65 38.66
CA TYR A 8 49.11 61.76 37.67
C TYR A 8 48.01 60.73 37.99
N TYR A 9 46.79 61.24 38.21
CA TYR A 9 45.53 60.49 38.09
C TYR A 9 45.29 60.18 36.61
N LEU A 10 44.88 58.95 36.25
CA LEU A 10 43.97 58.74 35.13
C LEU A 10 43.15 57.46 35.33
N PHE A 11 41.85 57.68 35.55
CA PHE A 11 40.76 56.71 35.55
C PHE A 11 40.61 56.11 34.13
N PHE A 12 40.61 54.78 34.00
CA PHE A 12 40.09 54.11 32.80
C PHE A 12 38.90 53.24 33.21
N LEU A 13 37.70 53.77 32.99
CA LEU A 13 36.44 53.06 33.07
C LEU A 13 35.93 52.90 31.63
N LEU A 14 36.22 51.75 31.03
CA LEU A 14 35.68 51.34 29.73
C LEU A 14 34.29 50.71 29.98
N LEU A 15 33.25 51.50 29.75
CA LEU A 15 31.87 51.02 29.61
C LEU A 15 31.79 50.12 28.37
N PHE A 16 31.65 48.81 28.56
CA PHE A 16 31.10 47.92 27.54
C PHE A 16 29.59 48.12 27.50
N TRP A 17 29.11 48.94 26.56
CA TRP A 17 27.70 48.90 26.14
C TRP A 17 27.49 47.61 25.34
N LEU A 18 27.00 46.57 26.00
CA LEU A 18 26.34 45.44 25.34
C LEU A 18 25.01 45.97 24.76
N ILE A 19 25.02 46.30 23.48
CA ILE A 19 23.79 46.51 22.72
C ILE A 19 23.16 45.14 22.53
N ASP A 20 22.25 44.76 23.42
CA ASP A 20 21.31 43.67 23.15
C ASP A 20 20.40 44.11 22.01
N VAL A 21 20.76 43.76 20.78
CA VAL A 21 19.86 43.89 19.63
C VAL A 21 18.77 42.83 19.80
N SER A 22 17.73 43.20 20.55
CA SER A 22 16.47 42.46 20.60
C SER A 22 15.85 42.46 19.19
N TYR A 23 16.09 41.38 18.44
CA TYR A 23 15.35 41.16 17.20
C TYR A 23 13.87 40.95 17.54
N ALA A 24 12.99 41.71 16.89
CA ALA A 24 11.55 41.51 17.02
C ALA A 24 11.20 40.06 16.63
N GLN A 25 10.55 39.34 17.54
CA GLN A 25 10.18 37.93 17.31
C GLN A 25 9.12 37.85 16.20
N THR A 26 9.25 36.87 15.31
CA THR A 26 8.26 36.59 14.25
C THR A 26 6.99 36.00 14.85
N LYS A 27 5.84 36.63 14.61
CA LYS A 27 4.55 36.22 15.16
C LYS A 27 3.89 35.16 14.29
N VAL A 28 3.56 34.01 14.88
CA VAL A 28 2.88 32.90 14.20
C VAL A 28 1.50 32.67 14.82
N ALA A 29 0.44 32.81 14.02
CA ALA A 29 -0.93 32.51 14.43
C ALA A 29 -1.37 31.14 13.90
N CYS A 30 -1.66 30.21 14.80
CA CYS A 30 -2.32 28.95 14.46
C CYS A 30 -3.84 29.11 14.63
N ILE A 31 -4.54 29.27 13.52
CA ILE A 31 -5.99 29.50 13.45
C ILE A 31 -6.68 28.18 13.11
N GLY A 32 -7.66 27.77 13.89
CA GLY A 32 -8.37 26.54 13.58
C GLY A 32 -9.48 26.17 14.55
N ASP A 33 -9.88 24.90 14.49
CA ASP A 33 -10.95 24.34 15.31
C ASP A 33 -10.43 23.56 16.54
N SER A 34 -11.14 22.50 16.94
CA SER A 34 -10.80 21.66 18.09
C SER A 34 -9.47 20.95 17.93
N VAL A 35 -9.05 20.62 16.71
CA VAL A 35 -7.73 20.01 16.47
C VAL A 35 -6.61 21.00 16.77
N THR A 36 -6.80 22.27 16.37
CA THR A 36 -5.85 23.34 16.70
C THR A 36 -5.86 23.68 18.20
N ALA A 37 -7.05 23.68 18.82
CA ALA A 37 -7.19 23.90 20.26
C ALA A 37 -6.54 22.79 21.11
N GLY A 38 -6.33 21.59 20.55
CA GLY A 38 -5.81 20.43 21.26
C GLY A 38 -6.85 19.71 22.11
N TYR A 39 -8.11 19.68 21.64
CA TYR A 39 -9.20 18.97 22.33
C TYR A 39 -8.85 17.49 22.55
N LEU A 40 -9.24 16.94 23.71
CA LEU A 40 -8.90 15.59 24.23
C LEU A 40 -7.43 15.35 24.60
N LEU A 41 -6.50 16.28 24.38
CA LEU A 41 -5.14 16.15 24.89
C LEU A 41 -5.10 16.39 26.41
N GLY A 42 -4.21 15.67 27.10
CA GLY A 42 -4.09 15.76 28.56
C GLY A 42 -3.59 17.13 29.02
N ASN A 43 -2.66 17.74 28.26
CA ASN A 43 -2.22 19.11 28.50
C ASN A 43 -2.07 19.90 27.18
N PRO A 44 -3.15 20.52 26.67
CA PRO A 44 -3.12 21.24 25.39
C PRO A 44 -2.09 22.38 25.34
N THR A 45 -1.73 22.98 26.49
CA THR A 45 -0.75 24.09 26.53
C THR A 45 0.68 23.67 26.20
N SER A 46 0.99 22.37 26.30
CA SER A 46 2.28 21.78 25.92
C SER A 46 2.18 20.74 24.81
N GLU A 47 1.02 20.14 24.60
CA GLU A 47 0.83 18.98 23.71
C GLU A 47 0.10 19.32 22.40
N ALA A 48 -0.69 20.40 22.35
CA ALA A 48 -1.33 20.80 21.10
C ALA A 48 -0.28 21.19 20.06
N TYR A 49 -0.57 20.96 18.78
CA TYR A 49 0.43 21.21 17.74
C TYR A 49 0.99 22.65 17.73
N PRO A 50 0.25 23.72 18.08
CA PRO A 50 0.83 25.06 18.19
C PRO A 50 1.89 25.19 19.30
N ALA A 51 1.70 24.51 20.43
CA ALA A 51 2.66 24.51 21.53
C ALA A 51 3.94 23.74 21.19
N VAL A 52 3.78 22.59 20.52
CA VAL A 52 4.92 21.81 20.00
C VAL A 52 5.65 22.61 18.93
N LEU A 53 4.93 23.30 18.05
CA LEU A 53 5.49 24.16 17.00
C LEU A 53 6.33 25.31 17.59
N GLN A 54 5.89 25.92 18.70
CA GLN A 54 6.70 26.92 19.42
C GLN A 54 8.07 26.37 19.83
N SER A 55 8.09 25.13 20.35
CA SER A 55 9.33 24.47 20.75
C SER A 55 10.25 24.19 19.56
N LEU A 56 9.68 23.79 18.41
CA LEU A 56 10.44 23.51 17.18
C LEU A 56 11.02 24.78 16.54
N LEU A 57 10.25 25.86 16.49
CA LEU A 57 10.68 27.14 15.91
C LEU A 57 11.65 27.92 16.81
N GLY A 58 11.58 27.69 18.13
CA GLY A 58 12.47 28.29 19.10
C GLY A 58 12.20 29.76 19.38
N LYS A 59 13.13 30.40 20.11
CA LYS A 59 12.94 31.73 20.72
C LYS A 59 12.78 32.91 19.75
N ASN A 60 13.08 32.73 18.46
CA ASN A 60 12.94 33.79 17.46
C ASN A 60 11.48 33.98 17.01
N TYR A 61 10.59 33.08 17.41
CA TYR A 61 9.18 33.08 17.06
C TYR A 61 8.30 33.17 18.31
N VAL A 62 7.13 33.77 18.15
CA VAL A 62 6.02 33.70 19.12
C VAL A 62 4.84 33.05 18.43
N VAL A 63 4.59 31.79 18.77
CA VAL A 63 3.45 31.01 18.27
C VAL A 63 2.29 31.13 19.24
N LYS A 64 1.11 31.48 18.72
CA LYS A 64 -0.13 31.53 19.51
C LYS A 64 -1.18 30.59 18.94
N ASN A 65 -1.86 29.91 19.85
CA ASN A 65 -2.99 29.04 19.56
C ASN A 65 -4.29 29.86 19.54
N PHE A 66 -4.95 29.92 18.39
CA PHE A 66 -6.27 30.52 18.20
C PHE A 66 -7.30 29.46 17.79
N GLY A 67 -7.13 28.22 18.24
CA GLY A 67 -8.08 27.14 18.02
C GLY A 67 -9.37 27.34 18.81
N HIS A 68 -10.53 27.13 18.18
CA HIS A 68 -11.82 27.17 18.85
C HIS A 68 -12.62 25.90 18.55
N SER A 69 -12.85 25.06 19.58
CA SER A 69 -13.50 23.76 19.39
C SER A 69 -14.85 23.86 18.70
N GLY A 70 -15.09 22.98 17.71
CA GLY A 70 -16.34 22.94 16.94
C GLY A 70 -16.52 24.07 15.92
N ALA A 71 -15.53 24.95 15.74
CA ALA A 71 -15.67 26.08 14.82
C ALA A 71 -15.76 25.65 13.35
N THR A 72 -16.65 26.31 12.61
CA THR A 72 -16.89 26.14 11.18
C THR A 72 -16.24 27.30 10.42
N LEU A 73 -15.72 27.05 9.21
CA LEU A 73 -15.32 28.13 8.32
C LEU A 73 -16.57 28.85 7.78
N LEU A 74 -17.62 28.09 7.46
CA LEU A 74 -18.88 28.63 6.95
C LEU A 74 -19.47 29.63 7.93
N GLN A 75 -19.73 30.85 7.47
CA GLN A 75 -20.26 31.94 8.30
C GLN A 75 -21.72 31.75 8.69
N LYS A 76 -22.47 31.00 7.87
CA LYS A 76 -23.84 30.53 8.14
C LYS A 76 -23.88 29.15 8.79
N GLY A 77 -22.72 28.55 9.05
CA GLY A 77 -22.62 27.28 9.78
C GLY A 77 -23.09 27.40 11.23
N HIS A 78 -23.25 26.26 11.90
CA HIS A 78 -23.78 26.21 13.26
C HIS A 78 -22.85 26.83 14.32
N ARG A 79 -21.55 26.99 14.04
CA ARG A 79 -20.58 27.63 14.95
C ARG A 79 -19.49 28.40 14.19
N PRO A 80 -19.83 29.55 13.58
CA PRO A 80 -18.93 30.29 12.71
C PRO A 80 -17.66 30.78 13.42
N TYR A 81 -16.48 30.43 12.91
CA TYR A 81 -15.20 30.89 13.49
C TYR A 81 -15.09 32.42 13.49
N ALA A 82 -15.59 33.09 12.45
CA ALA A 82 -15.57 34.56 12.34
C ALA A 82 -16.32 35.29 13.48
N LYS A 83 -17.13 34.59 14.28
CA LYS A 83 -17.88 35.15 15.41
C LYS A 83 -17.21 34.89 16.77
N THR A 84 -16.08 34.18 16.80
CA THR A 84 -15.39 33.80 18.05
C THR A 84 -14.48 34.90 18.57
N ASN A 85 -14.07 34.79 19.83
CA ASN A 85 -13.09 35.72 20.41
C ASN A 85 -11.68 35.43 19.89
N GLU A 86 -11.40 34.17 19.56
CA GLU A 86 -10.15 33.68 19.00
C GLU A 86 -9.89 34.29 17.63
N TYR A 87 -10.92 34.43 16.78
CA TYR A 87 -10.79 35.14 15.50
C TYR A 87 -10.41 36.61 15.71
N LYS A 88 -11.10 37.33 16.61
CA LYS A 88 -10.77 38.72 16.95
C LYS A 88 -9.34 38.85 17.48
N ALA A 89 -8.93 37.92 18.34
CA ALA A 89 -7.59 37.90 18.92
C ALA A 89 -6.51 37.57 17.88
N ALA A 90 -6.79 36.69 16.92
CA ALA A 90 -5.88 36.36 15.82
C ALA A 90 -5.63 37.57 14.91
N LEU A 91 -6.68 38.32 14.58
CA LEU A 91 -6.55 39.57 13.81
C LEU A 91 -5.77 40.63 14.60
N ALA A 92 -6.12 40.85 15.86
CA ALA A 92 -5.44 41.82 16.73
C ALA A 92 -3.96 41.47 16.99
N PHE A 93 -3.61 40.18 16.92
CA PHE A 93 -2.22 39.75 17.04
C PHE A 93 -1.33 40.26 15.90
N SER A 94 -1.92 40.57 14.74
CA SER A 94 -1.25 41.02 13.51
C SER A 94 -0.05 40.13 13.18
N PRO A 95 -0.31 38.86 12.81
CA PRO A 95 0.74 37.85 12.65
C PRO A 95 1.61 38.12 11.42
N ASP A 96 2.88 37.72 11.50
CA ASP A 96 3.79 37.65 10.35
C ASP A 96 3.59 36.36 9.55
N ILE A 97 3.19 35.29 10.24
CA ILE A 97 2.83 34.00 9.66
C ILE A 97 1.46 33.58 10.20
N ALA A 98 0.53 33.20 9.32
CA ALA A 98 -0.76 32.67 9.73
C ALA A 98 -1.03 31.31 9.08
N ILE A 99 -1.41 30.33 9.89
CA ILE A 99 -1.75 28.96 9.50
C ILE A 99 -3.23 28.77 9.71
N ILE A 100 -3.97 28.40 8.67
CA ILE A 100 -5.42 28.19 8.73
C ILE A 100 -5.74 26.70 8.59
N HIS A 101 -6.24 26.12 9.68
CA HIS A 101 -6.73 24.74 9.75
C HIS A 101 -8.21 24.73 10.18
N LEU A 102 -9.08 25.07 9.23
CA LEU A 102 -10.54 25.05 9.36
C LEU A 102 -11.15 24.23 8.21
N GLY A 103 -12.31 23.63 8.46
CA GLY A 103 -13.04 22.81 7.47
C GLY A 103 -13.67 21.55 8.07
N LEU A 104 -13.09 21.00 9.15
CA LEU A 104 -13.53 19.70 9.69
C LEU A 104 -14.99 19.76 10.15
N ASN A 105 -15.36 20.77 10.92
CA ASN A 105 -16.74 20.93 11.39
C ASN A 105 -17.69 21.36 10.28
N ASP A 106 -17.19 21.80 9.12
CA ASP A 106 -18.04 22.08 7.95
C ASP A 106 -18.64 20.78 7.38
N THR A 107 -18.02 19.61 7.63
CA THR A 107 -18.57 18.25 7.33
C THR A 107 -19.80 17.87 8.18
N ASP A 108 -20.35 18.79 8.96
CA ASP A 108 -21.58 18.57 9.72
C ASP A 108 -22.82 18.68 8.82
N SER A 109 -23.84 17.85 9.07
CA SER A 109 -25.09 17.85 8.29
C SER A 109 -25.88 19.15 8.42
N ARG A 110 -25.65 19.94 9.48
CA ARG A 110 -26.20 21.29 9.64
C ARG A 110 -25.52 22.32 8.71
N ASN A 111 -24.35 21.99 8.16
CA ASN A 111 -23.46 22.92 7.44
C ASN A 111 -23.35 22.61 5.95
N TRP A 112 -22.56 21.60 5.57
CA TRP A 112 -22.16 21.37 4.18
C TRP A 112 -23.34 21.28 3.21
N PRO A 113 -24.41 20.50 3.51
CA PRO A 113 -25.55 20.39 2.59
C PRO A 113 -26.24 21.71 2.31
N ASN A 114 -26.24 22.64 3.27
CA ASN A 114 -27.01 23.87 3.23
C ASN A 114 -26.21 25.06 2.67
N TYR A 115 -24.89 25.09 2.89
CA TYR A 115 -24.09 26.30 2.69
C TYR A 115 -22.78 26.09 1.93
N LYS A 116 -22.53 24.91 1.32
CA LYS A 116 -21.26 24.64 0.63
C LYS A 116 -20.88 25.65 -0.46
N GLN A 117 -21.87 26.29 -1.11
CA GLN A 117 -21.62 27.31 -2.12
C GLN A 117 -20.91 28.55 -1.55
N ASP A 118 -21.07 28.83 -0.25
CA ASP A 118 -20.46 29.99 0.42
C ASP A 118 -19.03 29.70 0.89
N PHE A 119 -18.56 28.44 0.88
CA PHE A 119 -17.31 28.02 1.52
C PHE A 119 -16.09 28.77 0.99
N GLN A 120 -15.91 28.82 -0.34
CA GLN A 120 -14.76 29.51 -0.93
C GLN A 120 -14.79 31.00 -0.58
N ALA A 121 -15.93 31.67 -0.78
CA ALA A 121 -16.09 33.10 -0.51
C ALA A 121 -15.75 33.44 0.94
N ASN A 122 -16.29 32.67 1.91
CA ASN A 122 -15.99 32.85 3.32
C ASN A 122 -14.50 32.61 3.65
N TYR A 123 -13.84 31.67 2.96
CA TYR A 123 -12.40 31.47 3.10
C TYR A 123 -11.62 32.70 2.58
N HIS A 124 -11.96 33.20 1.40
CA HIS A 124 -11.34 34.39 0.79
C HIS A 124 -11.47 35.62 1.70
N GLU A 125 -12.65 35.82 2.31
CA GLU A 125 -12.87 36.90 3.28
C GLU A 125 -11.94 36.79 4.49
N MET A 126 -11.73 35.58 5.02
CA MET A 126 -10.81 35.39 6.15
C MET A 126 -9.35 35.68 5.78
N ILE A 127 -8.93 35.25 4.58
CA ILE A 127 -7.60 35.56 4.03
C ILE A 127 -7.44 37.08 3.85
N ALA A 128 -8.45 37.75 3.29
CA ALA A 128 -8.44 39.19 3.09
C ALA A 128 -8.35 39.95 4.42
N ALA A 129 -9.09 39.53 5.44
CA ALA A 129 -9.04 40.13 6.78
C ALA A 129 -7.64 40.04 7.40
N LEU A 130 -6.95 38.90 7.26
CA LEU A 130 -5.56 38.74 7.74
C LEU A 130 -4.59 39.65 6.96
N LYS A 131 -4.70 39.70 5.63
CA LYS A 131 -3.89 40.59 4.78
C LYS A 131 -4.15 42.07 5.06
N GLN A 132 -5.37 42.44 5.46
CA GLN A 132 -5.69 43.81 5.86
C GLN A 132 -4.96 44.20 7.15
N GLN A 133 -4.83 43.28 8.12
CA GLN A 133 -4.11 43.55 9.38
C GLN A 133 -2.59 43.55 9.19
N ASN A 134 -2.06 42.72 8.31
CA ASN A 134 -0.66 42.72 7.92
C ASN A 134 -0.52 42.38 6.42
N PRO A 135 -0.29 43.37 5.54
CA PRO A 135 -0.17 43.12 4.09
C PRO A 135 0.98 42.20 3.69
N LYS A 136 1.95 41.96 4.59
CA LYS A 136 3.11 41.09 4.37
C LYS A 136 2.98 39.72 5.03
N VAL A 137 1.80 39.38 5.59
CA VAL A 137 1.58 38.10 6.25
C VAL A 137 1.87 36.94 5.29
N ASN A 138 2.71 36.00 5.72
CA ASN A 138 2.93 34.74 5.03
C ASN A 138 1.82 33.76 5.43
N LEU A 139 0.95 33.43 4.49
CA LEU A 139 -0.24 32.62 4.73
C LEU A 139 -0.03 31.18 4.29
N PHE A 140 -0.38 30.28 5.21
CA PHE A 140 -0.50 28.86 4.97
C PHE A 140 -1.94 28.43 5.18
N ILE A 141 -2.48 27.68 4.23
CA ILE A 141 -3.77 27.02 4.41
C ILE A 141 -3.56 25.51 4.42
N CYS A 142 -4.34 24.82 5.24
CA CYS A 142 -4.13 23.40 5.49
C CYS A 142 -5.22 22.56 4.82
N ARG A 143 -4.82 21.53 4.07
CA ARG A 143 -5.68 20.34 3.94
C ARG A 143 -5.97 19.80 5.33
N MET A 144 -7.16 19.26 5.52
CA MET A 144 -7.64 18.87 6.84
C MET A 144 -6.91 17.64 7.36
N SER A 145 -6.75 17.51 8.67
CA SER A 145 -6.41 16.23 9.29
C SER A 145 -7.51 15.19 9.01
N PRO A 146 -7.23 13.88 9.01
CA PRO A 146 -8.21 12.86 8.67
C PRO A 146 -9.43 12.82 9.60
N ILE A 147 -10.56 12.36 9.06
CA ILE A 147 -11.72 11.83 9.81
C ILE A 147 -11.85 10.36 9.43
N PHE A 148 -11.95 9.47 10.41
CA PHE A 148 -11.94 8.02 10.19
C PHE A 148 -13.33 7.38 10.25
N ASN A 149 -13.41 6.13 9.78
CA ASN A 149 -14.63 5.37 9.63
C ASN A 149 -15.45 5.29 10.93
N GLU A 150 -14.83 5.16 12.10
CA GLU A 150 -15.54 5.07 13.39
C GLU A 150 -16.30 6.35 13.78
N HIS A 151 -16.15 7.46 13.04
CA HIS A 151 -16.95 8.66 13.26
C HIS A 151 -18.45 8.36 12.99
N PRO A 152 -19.39 8.73 13.89
CA PRO A 152 -20.81 8.30 13.80
C PRO A 152 -21.53 8.70 12.50
N ARG A 153 -21.04 9.75 11.83
CA ARG A 153 -21.61 10.29 10.58
C ARG A 153 -20.77 9.96 9.34
N PHE A 154 -19.77 9.09 9.46
CA PHE A 154 -18.82 8.81 8.38
C PHE A 154 -19.55 8.41 7.08
N LYS A 155 -20.36 7.34 7.15
CA LYS A 155 -21.13 6.84 6.00
C LYS A 155 -22.29 7.73 5.57
N SER A 156 -22.88 8.51 6.49
CA SER A 156 -24.07 9.31 6.18
C SER A 156 -23.77 10.64 5.49
N GLY A 157 -22.49 10.98 5.28
CA GLY A 157 -22.07 12.11 4.46
C GLY A 157 -20.71 12.69 4.83
N THR A 158 -20.24 12.51 6.07
CA THR A 158 -18.97 13.12 6.52
C THR A 158 -17.78 12.68 5.68
N ARG A 159 -17.71 11.40 5.27
CA ARG A 159 -16.65 10.89 4.37
C ARG A 159 -16.62 11.67 3.06
N ASP A 160 -17.76 11.83 2.40
CA ASP A 160 -17.83 12.41 1.06
C ASP A 160 -17.61 13.93 1.12
N TRP A 161 -18.25 14.61 2.08
CA TRP A 161 -18.08 16.05 2.27
C TRP A 161 -16.67 16.41 2.71
N PHE A 162 -15.96 15.53 3.44
CA PHE A 162 -14.56 15.71 3.77
C PHE A 162 -13.71 15.88 2.49
N TRP A 163 -13.89 15.01 1.49
CA TRP A 163 -13.18 15.10 0.22
C TRP A 163 -13.61 16.29 -0.63
N GLU A 164 -14.90 16.64 -0.64
CA GLU A 164 -15.38 17.87 -1.28
C GLU A 164 -14.71 19.11 -0.68
N ILE A 165 -14.68 19.23 0.65
CA ILE A 165 -14.04 20.36 1.36
C ILE A 165 -12.55 20.42 1.07
N GLN A 166 -11.83 19.30 1.13
CA GLN A 166 -10.39 19.29 0.81
C GLN A 166 -10.13 19.82 -0.61
N SER A 167 -10.96 19.43 -1.59
CA SER A 167 -10.86 19.96 -2.95
C SER A 167 -11.10 21.47 -3.00
N GLN A 168 -12.09 21.99 -2.26
CA GLN A 168 -12.32 23.44 -2.18
C GLN A 168 -11.14 24.18 -1.55
N ILE A 169 -10.51 23.61 -0.51
CA ILE A 169 -9.32 24.19 0.13
C ILE A 169 -8.18 24.32 -0.90
N GLU A 170 -7.94 23.29 -1.73
CA GLU A 170 -6.91 23.34 -2.77
C GLU A 170 -7.18 24.44 -3.81
N VAL A 171 -8.44 24.63 -4.20
CA VAL A 171 -8.86 25.70 -5.10
C VAL A 171 -8.60 27.07 -4.48
N VAL A 172 -8.97 27.26 -3.21
CA VAL A 172 -8.71 28.51 -2.46
C VAL A 172 -7.21 28.79 -2.36
N ALA A 173 -6.38 27.77 -2.06
CA ALA A 173 -4.91 27.93 -2.01
C ALA A 173 -4.36 28.50 -3.30
N LYS A 174 -4.76 27.88 -4.41
CA LYS A 174 -4.32 28.28 -5.75
C LYS A 174 -4.80 29.69 -6.10
N ALA A 175 -6.06 30.01 -5.84
CA ALA A 175 -6.65 31.30 -6.18
C ALA A 175 -6.05 32.48 -5.39
N ASN A 176 -5.54 32.24 -4.18
CA ASN A 176 -4.90 33.28 -3.37
C ASN A 176 -3.37 33.27 -3.43
N GLU A 177 -2.78 32.36 -4.22
CA GLU A 177 -1.33 32.14 -4.32
C GLU A 177 -0.66 31.92 -2.96
N VAL A 178 -1.33 31.17 -2.07
CA VAL A 178 -0.83 30.85 -0.72
C VAL A 178 -0.33 29.41 -0.64
N THR A 179 0.57 29.14 0.30
CA THR A 179 1.16 27.80 0.44
C THR A 179 0.16 26.84 1.06
N LEU A 180 -0.03 25.68 0.42
CA LEU A 180 -0.86 24.59 0.95
C LEU A 180 -0.02 23.62 1.78
N ILE A 181 -0.37 23.48 3.06
CA ILE A 181 0.16 22.46 3.97
C ILE A 181 -0.77 21.24 3.93
N ASP A 182 -0.20 20.04 3.82
CA ASP A 182 -0.96 18.79 3.84
C ASP A 182 -0.91 18.16 5.23
N LEU A 183 -1.94 18.42 6.07
CA LEU A 183 -2.08 17.80 7.39
C LEU A 183 -2.75 16.42 7.32
N HIS A 184 -3.07 15.93 6.11
CA HIS A 184 -3.72 14.64 5.89
C HIS A 184 -2.71 13.52 5.63
N GLU A 185 -1.77 13.73 4.71
CA GLU A 185 -0.93 12.69 4.09
C GLU A 185 -0.23 11.76 5.11
N LYS A 186 0.37 12.33 6.18
CA LYS A 186 1.12 11.57 7.18
C LYS A 186 0.25 10.90 8.26
N LEU A 187 -1.00 11.31 8.38
CA LEU A 187 -1.92 10.87 9.43
C LEU A 187 -2.99 9.91 8.90
N TYR A 188 -3.28 9.93 7.60
CA TYR A 188 -4.39 9.17 7.01
C TYR A 188 -4.27 7.65 7.17
N GLU A 189 -3.07 7.14 7.34
CA GLU A 189 -2.81 5.71 7.52
C GLU A 189 -2.58 5.35 8.99
N ARG A 190 -2.91 6.28 9.90
CA ARG A 190 -2.69 6.18 11.34
C ARG A 190 -3.99 6.40 12.14
N PRO A 191 -5.08 5.63 11.88
CA PRO A 191 -6.29 5.69 12.70
C PRO A 191 -6.04 5.38 14.18
N ASP A 192 -4.94 4.68 14.51
CA ASP A 192 -4.48 4.43 15.88
C ASP A 192 -4.17 5.71 16.65
N LEU A 193 -3.85 6.81 15.95
CA LEU A 193 -3.59 8.10 16.54
C LEU A 193 -4.86 8.93 16.78
N PHE A 194 -6.06 8.42 16.47
CA PHE A 194 -7.31 9.15 16.56
C PHE A 194 -8.31 8.40 17.44
N PRO A 195 -8.23 8.53 18.79
CA PRO A 195 -9.06 7.75 19.72
C PRO A 195 -10.56 7.85 19.44
N ASP A 196 -11.04 8.99 18.97
CA ASP A 196 -12.45 9.24 18.63
C ASP A 196 -12.70 9.41 17.12
N ALA A 197 -11.76 8.97 16.29
CA ALA A 197 -11.79 9.08 14.83
C ALA A 197 -11.76 10.52 14.26
N LEU A 198 -11.47 11.52 15.08
CA LEU A 198 -11.41 12.93 14.64
C LEU A 198 -10.24 13.71 15.25
N HIS A 199 -10.00 13.58 16.56
CA HIS A 199 -8.97 14.33 17.25
C HIS A 199 -7.68 13.51 17.39
N PRO A 200 -6.52 14.08 17.03
CA PRO A 200 -5.25 13.38 17.14
C PRO A 200 -4.80 13.25 18.60
N SER A 201 -4.13 12.14 18.91
CA SER A 201 -3.38 11.93 20.15
C SER A 201 -2.16 12.84 20.21
N LYS A 202 -1.39 12.78 21.31
CA LYS A 202 -0.12 13.49 21.45
C LYS A 202 0.87 13.24 20.30
N GLU A 203 0.99 11.99 19.85
CA GLU A 203 1.86 11.66 18.71
C GLU A 203 1.30 12.25 17.41
N GLY A 204 -0.02 12.20 17.21
CA GLY A 204 -0.67 12.84 16.05
C GLY A 204 -0.46 14.36 16.04
N ALA A 205 -0.59 15.03 17.19
CA ALA A 205 -0.32 16.46 17.34
C ALA A 205 1.15 16.83 17.05
N ASN A 206 2.10 15.96 17.44
CA ASN A 206 3.51 16.13 17.07
C ASN A 206 3.71 16.04 15.55
N ILE A 207 3.05 15.09 14.87
CA ILE A 207 3.12 14.96 13.39
C ILE A 207 2.56 16.22 12.71
N LEU A 208 1.45 16.78 13.21
CA LEU A 208 0.92 18.06 12.74
C LEU A 208 1.95 19.18 12.91
N ALA A 209 2.52 19.32 14.11
CA ALA A 209 3.49 20.36 14.43
C ALA A 209 4.75 20.28 13.55
N THR A 210 5.33 19.08 13.38
CA THR A 210 6.50 18.87 12.51
C THR A 210 6.17 19.15 11.04
N THR A 211 4.95 18.84 10.59
CA THR A 211 4.52 19.12 9.22
C THR A 211 4.40 20.61 8.97
N VAL A 212 3.82 21.35 9.91
CA VAL A 212 3.76 22.83 9.84
C VAL A 212 5.15 23.46 9.96
N TYR A 213 5.98 22.96 10.88
CA TYR A 213 7.37 23.40 11.05
C TYR A 213 8.14 23.30 9.74
N SER A 214 8.10 22.13 9.07
CA SER A 214 8.83 21.90 7.82
C SER A 214 8.38 22.85 6.71
N ALA A 215 7.08 23.18 6.66
CA ALA A 215 6.53 24.12 5.69
C ALA A 215 6.98 25.57 5.96
N ILE A 216 7.13 25.97 7.22
CA ILE A 216 7.60 27.30 7.61
C ILE A 216 9.10 27.45 7.41
N SER A 217 9.88 26.47 7.88
CA SER A 217 11.34 26.54 7.88
C SER A 217 11.96 26.17 6.53
N GLY A 218 11.24 25.41 5.70
CA GLY A 218 11.81 24.77 4.51
C GLY A 218 12.75 23.60 4.83
N ASP A 219 12.86 23.21 6.10
CA ASP A 219 13.69 22.09 6.54
C ASP A 219 12.89 20.79 6.51
N PHE A 220 13.32 19.86 5.66
CA PHE A 220 12.73 18.53 5.49
C PHE A 220 13.71 17.41 5.84
N GLY A 221 14.80 17.73 6.56
CA GLY A 221 15.83 16.78 6.98
C GLY A 221 16.95 16.55 5.96
N GLY A 222 17.08 17.43 4.96
CA GLY A 222 18.12 17.38 3.94
C GLY A 222 17.98 16.23 2.93
N LEU A 223 19.02 16.04 2.10
CA LEU A 223 18.98 15.11 0.98
C LEU A 223 18.82 13.64 1.43
N ALA A 224 17.78 12.99 0.92
CA ALA A 224 17.53 11.55 1.04
C ALA A 224 16.85 11.00 -0.24
N LEU A 225 17.19 9.77 -0.62
CA LEU A 225 16.47 9.02 -1.66
C LEU A 225 15.26 8.30 -1.07
N ALA A 226 14.27 7.96 -1.90
CA ALA A 226 13.23 7.02 -1.47
C ALA A 226 13.84 5.65 -1.10
N PRO A 227 13.32 4.95 -0.06
CA PRO A 227 13.97 3.74 0.48
C PRO A 227 14.17 2.58 -0.52
N VAL A 228 13.35 2.52 -1.57
CA VAL A 228 13.49 1.50 -2.63
C VAL A 228 14.81 1.62 -3.41
N PHE A 229 15.43 2.80 -3.45
CA PHE A 229 16.69 3.03 -4.15
C PHE A 229 17.87 2.67 -3.23
N THR A 230 18.47 1.50 -3.47
CA THR A 230 19.69 1.02 -2.80
C THR A 230 20.66 0.39 -3.81
N ASP A 231 21.86 0.03 -3.36
CA ASP A 231 22.82 -0.72 -4.20
C ASP A 231 22.21 -2.03 -4.71
N ASN A 232 22.72 -2.54 -5.83
CA ASN A 232 22.31 -3.82 -6.43
C ASN A 232 20.88 -3.84 -6.98
N MET A 233 20.21 -2.70 -7.13
CA MET A 233 18.83 -2.67 -7.62
C MET A 233 18.69 -2.94 -9.13
N VAL A 234 17.46 -3.23 -9.53
CA VAL A 234 17.05 -3.25 -10.95
C VAL A 234 16.04 -2.13 -11.16
N LEU A 235 16.27 -1.26 -12.14
CA LEU A 235 15.27 -0.30 -12.61
C LEU A 235 14.56 -0.83 -13.85
N GLN A 236 13.26 -0.53 -13.96
CA GLN A 236 12.41 -0.98 -15.05
C GLN A 236 12.85 -0.39 -16.40
N ARG A 237 13.31 -1.25 -17.31
CA ARG A 237 13.71 -0.89 -18.68
C ARG A 237 12.53 -0.42 -19.54
N GLN A 238 12.86 0.18 -20.69
CA GLN A 238 11.94 0.58 -21.77
C GLN A 238 10.84 1.55 -21.33
N GLN A 239 11.08 2.28 -20.24
CA GLN A 239 10.19 3.28 -19.69
C GLN A 239 10.99 4.43 -19.11
N PRO A 240 10.42 5.64 -19.04
CA PRO A 240 11.09 6.76 -18.40
C PRO A 240 11.47 6.42 -16.96
N LEU A 241 12.73 6.65 -16.60
CA LEU A 241 13.27 6.28 -15.29
C LEU A 241 13.09 7.46 -14.34
N ALA A 242 12.19 7.31 -13.37
CA ALA A 242 11.98 8.28 -12.32
C ALA A 242 12.90 8.02 -11.14
N ILE A 243 13.72 9.01 -10.77
CA ILE A 243 14.51 9.02 -9.53
C ILE A 243 13.98 10.15 -8.66
N TYR A 244 13.70 9.87 -7.40
CA TYR A 244 12.99 10.79 -6.50
C TYR A 244 13.40 10.61 -5.05
N GLY A 245 13.15 11.64 -4.26
CA GLY A 245 13.51 11.67 -2.86
C GLY A 245 13.03 12.93 -2.16
N LYS A 246 13.68 13.25 -1.04
CA LYS A 246 13.44 14.44 -0.24
C LYS A 246 14.72 15.27 -0.11
N ALA A 247 14.57 16.57 0.08
CA ALA A 247 15.63 17.53 0.39
C ALA A 247 14.99 18.79 0.99
N ASN A 248 15.80 19.77 1.42
CA ASN A 248 15.25 21.01 1.92
C ASN A 248 14.63 21.84 0.78
N ALA A 249 13.57 22.59 1.07
CA ALA A 249 12.86 23.36 0.04
C ALA A 249 13.81 24.38 -0.62
N GLY A 250 13.73 24.50 -1.94
CA GLY A 250 14.61 25.38 -2.73
C GLY A 250 16.03 24.83 -2.95
N GLU A 251 16.38 23.68 -2.37
CA GLU A 251 17.70 23.07 -2.58
C GLU A 251 17.81 22.47 -3.98
N SER A 252 18.93 22.76 -4.66
CA SER A 252 19.25 22.19 -5.97
C SER A 252 19.83 20.79 -5.81
N VAL A 253 19.17 19.80 -6.44
CA VAL A 253 19.58 18.40 -6.48
C VAL A 253 20.09 18.06 -7.89
N GLU A 254 21.33 17.61 -7.97
CA GLU A 254 21.92 17.05 -9.19
C GLU A 254 21.86 15.52 -9.14
N VAL A 255 21.35 14.91 -10.20
CA VAL A 255 21.23 13.46 -10.36
C VAL A 255 21.96 13.04 -11.63
N VAL A 256 22.91 12.13 -11.51
CA VAL A 256 23.65 11.53 -12.63
C VAL A 256 23.38 10.05 -12.65
N PHE A 257 22.88 9.55 -13.77
CA PHE A 257 22.64 8.13 -14.01
C PHE A 257 23.21 7.74 -15.36
N HIS A 258 24.20 6.83 -15.37
CA HIS A 258 24.95 6.49 -16.58
C HIS A 258 25.56 7.77 -17.22
N THR A 259 25.30 8.01 -18.50
CA THR A 259 25.74 9.19 -19.26
C THR A 259 24.79 10.39 -19.13
N GLN A 260 23.66 10.23 -18.44
CA GLN A 260 22.64 11.28 -18.32
C GLN A 260 22.80 12.05 -17.02
N LYS A 261 22.60 13.37 -17.08
CA LYS A 261 22.61 14.28 -15.93
C LYS A 261 21.34 15.11 -15.95
N GLN A 262 20.73 15.29 -14.78
CA GLN A 262 19.57 16.13 -14.55
C GLN A 262 19.78 16.97 -13.29
N THR A 263 19.19 18.16 -13.26
CA THR A 263 19.19 19.03 -12.08
C THR A 263 17.77 19.51 -11.83
N VAL A 264 17.35 19.50 -10.57
CA VAL A 264 16.00 19.93 -10.16
C VAL A 264 16.07 20.73 -8.86
N ILE A 265 15.16 21.69 -8.71
CA ILE A 265 14.96 22.42 -7.46
C ILE A 265 13.89 21.69 -6.64
N THR A 266 14.20 21.42 -5.38
CA THR A 266 13.27 20.79 -4.45
C THR A 266 12.08 21.70 -4.18
N ASN A 267 10.86 21.16 -4.27
CA ASN A 267 9.66 21.96 -4.12
C ASN A 267 9.41 22.38 -2.66
N ALA A 268 8.41 23.25 -2.45
CA ALA A 268 8.02 23.73 -1.12
C ALA A 268 7.55 22.63 -0.15
N LYS A 269 7.31 21.40 -0.63
CA LYS A 269 6.95 20.22 0.18
C LYS A 269 8.15 19.31 0.46
N GLY A 270 9.37 19.77 0.17
CA GLY A 270 10.60 19.01 0.37
C GLY A 270 10.74 17.79 -0.54
N LYS A 271 9.96 17.69 -1.62
CA LYS A 271 9.99 16.56 -2.56
C LYS A 271 10.70 16.99 -3.85
N TRP A 272 11.51 16.11 -4.42
CA TRP A 272 12.15 16.29 -5.72
C TRP A 272 12.03 15.01 -6.55
N LYS A 273 11.99 15.17 -7.87
CA LYS A 273 11.93 14.07 -8.84
C LYS A 273 12.60 14.51 -10.13
N VAL A 274 13.44 13.65 -10.70
CA VAL A 274 13.96 13.77 -12.06
C VAL A 274 13.45 12.60 -12.90
N GLN A 275 13.41 12.80 -14.21
CA GLN A 275 13.00 11.77 -15.16
C GLN A 275 14.06 11.64 -16.25
N PHE A 276 14.62 10.45 -16.40
CA PHE A 276 15.54 10.11 -17.48
C PHE A 276 14.80 9.44 -18.63
N GLN A 277 15.42 9.48 -19.81
CA GLN A 277 14.88 8.81 -20.99
C GLN A 277 14.81 7.30 -20.79
N ALA A 278 13.87 6.67 -21.48
CA ALA A 278 13.77 5.21 -21.51
C ALA A 278 15.05 4.59 -22.07
N MET A 279 15.53 3.54 -21.42
CA MET A 279 16.75 2.84 -21.80
C MET A 279 16.47 1.34 -21.99
N SER A 280 17.24 0.68 -22.85
CA SER A 280 17.23 -0.78 -22.96
C SER A 280 17.81 -1.43 -21.69
N HIS A 281 17.76 -2.76 -21.62
CA HIS A 281 18.43 -3.48 -20.53
C HIS A 281 19.96 -3.28 -20.58
N GLY A 282 20.64 -3.38 -19.45
CA GLY A 282 22.08 -3.11 -19.35
C GLY A 282 22.56 -2.92 -17.92
N GLY A 283 23.79 -2.40 -17.79
CA GLY A 283 24.50 -2.22 -16.52
C GLY A 283 25.64 -3.24 -16.32
N PRO A 284 26.31 -3.21 -15.16
CA PRO A 284 26.04 -2.37 -14.01
C PRO A 284 26.32 -0.88 -14.26
N TYR A 285 25.47 -0.02 -13.72
CA TYR A 285 25.61 1.44 -13.71
C TYR A 285 25.74 1.97 -12.27
N GLU A 286 26.12 3.24 -12.17
CA GLU A 286 26.09 4.02 -10.94
C GLU A 286 25.03 5.14 -11.03
N LEU A 287 24.41 5.44 -9.88
CA LEU A 287 23.53 6.59 -9.67
C LEU A 287 24.16 7.49 -8.62
N ALA A 288 24.52 8.71 -9.00
CA ALA A 288 25.01 9.73 -8.08
C ALA A 288 23.96 10.82 -7.89
N VAL A 289 23.66 11.16 -6.63
CA VAL A 289 22.71 12.21 -6.24
C VAL A 289 23.40 13.14 -5.27
N LYS A 290 23.45 14.43 -5.55
CA LYS A 290 24.10 15.40 -4.67
C LYS A 290 23.35 16.72 -4.58
N THR A 291 23.49 17.35 -3.41
CA THR A 291 23.23 18.77 -3.21
C THR A 291 24.56 19.47 -2.89
N LYS A 292 24.51 20.73 -2.46
CA LYS A 292 25.72 21.47 -2.05
C LYS A 292 26.41 20.85 -0.82
N THR A 293 25.64 20.21 0.06
CA THR A 293 26.10 19.78 1.39
C THR A 293 26.21 18.27 1.54
N LYS A 294 25.58 17.48 0.66
CA LYS A 294 25.53 16.02 0.76
C LYS A 294 25.60 15.34 -0.61
N SER A 295 26.22 14.17 -0.66
CA SER A 295 26.29 13.31 -1.85
C SER A 295 25.97 11.86 -1.48
N ILE A 296 25.23 11.17 -2.35
CA ILE A 296 24.83 9.77 -2.25
C ILE A 296 25.24 9.11 -3.57
N VAL A 297 25.89 7.94 -3.51
CA VAL A 297 26.25 7.15 -4.70
C VAL A 297 25.75 5.73 -4.49
N LEU A 298 24.91 5.25 -5.41
CA LEU A 298 24.44 3.86 -5.48
C LEU A 298 25.12 3.13 -6.64
N LYS A 299 25.50 1.88 -6.43
CA LYS A 299 26.31 1.06 -7.33
C LYS A 299 25.60 -0.23 -7.75
N ASN A 300 26.14 -0.86 -8.80
CA ASN A 300 25.66 -2.14 -9.32
C ASN A 300 24.17 -2.12 -9.73
N ILE A 301 23.75 -1.03 -10.37
CA ILE A 301 22.37 -0.86 -10.83
C ILE A 301 22.21 -1.52 -12.20
N LEU A 302 21.24 -2.40 -12.35
CA LEU A 302 20.88 -2.99 -13.64
C LEU A 302 19.62 -2.34 -14.21
N LEU A 303 19.51 -2.32 -15.53
CA LEU A 303 18.25 -2.09 -16.23
C LEU A 303 17.67 -3.43 -16.68
N GLY A 304 16.44 -3.72 -16.27
CA GLY A 304 15.79 -5.02 -16.44
C GLY A 304 14.27 -4.93 -16.28
N ASP A 305 13.60 -6.07 -16.15
CA ASP A 305 12.17 -6.10 -15.82
C ASP A 305 11.97 -6.37 -14.31
N VAL A 306 11.15 -5.55 -13.65
CA VAL A 306 10.91 -5.63 -12.19
C VAL A 306 9.54 -6.23 -11.90
N TRP A 307 9.44 -7.24 -11.06
CA TRP A 307 8.18 -7.86 -10.66
C TRP A 307 7.96 -7.74 -9.15
N LEU A 308 6.74 -7.35 -8.76
CA LEU A 308 6.30 -7.36 -7.37
C LEU A 308 5.63 -8.71 -7.07
N CYS A 309 6.13 -9.42 -6.07
CA CYS A 309 5.67 -10.73 -5.64
C CYS A 309 5.05 -10.60 -4.25
N SER A 310 3.73 -10.78 -4.16
CA SER A 310 2.98 -10.48 -2.94
C SER A 310 1.89 -11.51 -2.63
N GLY A 311 1.36 -11.45 -1.42
CA GLY A 311 0.37 -12.38 -0.90
C GLY A 311 0.72 -12.87 0.50
N GLN A 312 0.36 -14.11 0.80
CA GLN A 312 0.53 -14.68 2.13
C GLN A 312 1.63 -15.76 2.19
N SER A 313 1.49 -16.72 3.11
CA SER A 313 2.49 -17.72 3.46
C SER A 313 2.98 -18.57 2.27
N ASN A 314 2.13 -18.86 1.29
CA ASN A 314 2.55 -19.57 0.08
C ASN A 314 3.42 -18.72 -0.86
N MET A 315 3.20 -17.39 -0.93
CA MET A 315 4.14 -16.47 -1.59
C MET A 315 5.42 -16.32 -0.77
N ALA A 316 5.32 -16.21 0.57
CA ALA A 316 6.46 -16.08 1.47
C ALA A 316 7.29 -17.36 1.66
N PHE A 317 6.88 -18.48 1.06
CA PHE A 317 7.46 -19.79 1.32
C PHE A 317 8.95 -19.84 0.91
N PRO A 318 9.88 -20.09 1.85
CA PRO A 318 11.32 -20.01 1.57
C PRO A 318 11.80 -21.00 0.51
N LEU A 319 12.71 -20.55 -0.37
CA LEU A 319 13.33 -21.40 -1.40
C LEU A 319 13.97 -22.65 -0.79
N GLU A 320 14.73 -22.51 0.30
CA GLU A 320 15.42 -23.65 0.93
C GLU A 320 14.44 -24.76 1.39
N LYS A 321 13.23 -24.37 1.79
CA LYS A 321 12.18 -25.27 2.29
C LYS A 321 11.36 -25.92 1.16
N SER A 322 11.49 -25.44 -0.08
CA SER A 322 10.81 -26.04 -1.23
C SER A 322 11.37 -27.42 -1.55
N GLU A 323 10.63 -28.23 -2.31
CA GLU A 323 11.11 -29.51 -2.80
C GLU A 323 12.41 -29.28 -3.60
N ASN A 324 13.47 -30.03 -3.26
CA ASN A 324 14.83 -29.86 -3.79
C ASN A 324 15.47 -28.48 -3.52
N GLY A 325 14.87 -27.65 -2.65
CA GLY A 325 15.26 -26.27 -2.38
C GLY A 325 16.69 -26.09 -1.90
N LYS A 326 17.18 -26.94 -0.99
CA LYS A 326 18.57 -26.91 -0.51
C LYS A 326 19.59 -27.04 -1.64
N ALA A 327 19.35 -27.96 -2.58
CA ALA A 327 20.22 -28.17 -3.73
C ALA A 327 20.13 -26.98 -4.71
N GLU A 328 18.94 -26.38 -4.86
CA GLU A 328 18.76 -25.19 -5.68
C GLU A 328 19.48 -23.96 -5.10
N VAL A 329 19.40 -23.74 -3.79
CA VAL A 329 20.14 -22.68 -3.08
C VAL A 329 21.65 -22.82 -3.30
N GLN A 330 22.18 -24.05 -3.25
CA GLN A 330 23.60 -24.31 -3.52
C GLN A 330 24.01 -23.99 -4.96
N LYS A 331 23.08 -24.09 -5.92
CA LYS A 331 23.28 -23.75 -7.34
C LYS A 331 23.14 -22.27 -7.62
N ALA A 332 22.46 -21.51 -6.77
CA ALA A 332 22.30 -20.06 -6.88
C ALA A 332 23.62 -19.32 -6.58
N LYS A 333 24.73 -19.65 -7.25
CA LYS A 333 25.99 -18.94 -7.09
C LYS A 333 26.03 -17.74 -8.04
N ALA A 334 26.06 -16.55 -7.44
CA ALA A 334 26.25 -15.25 -8.09
C ALA A 334 25.50 -15.09 -9.43
N ASN A 335 24.17 -15.28 -9.42
CA ASN A 335 23.37 -14.95 -10.59
C ASN A 335 23.42 -13.43 -10.79
N THR A 336 24.26 -12.98 -11.72
CA THR A 336 24.49 -11.56 -11.97
C THR A 336 23.30 -10.86 -12.62
N GLN A 337 22.32 -11.60 -13.14
CA GLN A 337 21.12 -11.04 -13.76
C GLN A 337 19.89 -11.03 -12.84
N LEU A 338 19.88 -11.80 -11.76
CA LEU A 338 18.78 -11.80 -10.78
C LEU A 338 19.12 -10.92 -9.57
N ARG A 339 18.23 -9.99 -9.24
CA ARG A 339 18.28 -9.18 -8.02
C ARG A 339 16.99 -9.37 -7.24
N ILE A 340 17.12 -9.44 -5.92
CA ILE A 340 15.99 -9.66 -5.04
C ILE A 340 15.94 -8.55 -3.98
N PHE A 341 14.73 -8.08 -3.69
CA PHE A 341 14.40 -7.20 -2.58
C PHE A 341 13.45 -7.97 -1.69
N HIS A 342 13.94 -8.53 -0.59
CA HIS A 342 13.10 -9.17 0.40
C HIS A 342 12.64 -8.11 1.41
N TYR A 343 11.39 -7.63 1.27
CA TYR A 343 10.82 -6.69 2.24
C TYR A 343 10.19 -7.48 3.39
N GLN A 344 11.06 -7.86 4.32
CA GLN A 344 10.75 -8.86 5.33
C GLN A 344 9.97 -8.24 6.49
N PRO A 345 8.90 -8.90 6.98
CA PRO A 345 8.27 -8.57 8.26
C PRO A 345 9.30 -8.58 9.41
N ILE A 346 9.21 -7.62 10.32
CA ILE A 346 10.06 -7.60 11.52
C ILE A 346 9.70 -8.70 12.53
N GLN A 347 8.49 -9.26 12.41
CA GLN A 347 7.94 -10.30 13.26
C GLN A 347 6.92 -11.13 12.47
N GLU A 348 7.00 -12.45 12.54
CA GLU A 348 6.01 -13.34 11.93
C GLU A 348 4.69 -13.32 12.70
N THR A 349 3.58 -13.58 12.00
CA THR A 349 2.22 -13.72 12.56
C THR A 349 1.98 -15.15 13.09
N ASP A 350 2.97 -15.69 13.79
CA ASP A 350 2.92 -17.00 14.43
C ASP A 350 2.13 -16.96 15.76
N GLU A 351 2.08 -18.07 16.50
CA GLU A 351 1.13 -18.27 17.60
C GLU A 351 1.69 -17.71 18.92
N THR A 352 2.37 -16.56 18.84
CA THR A 352 3.12 -15.95 19.95
C THR A 352 2.66 -14.52 20.22
N ALA A 353 2.70 -14.10 21.49
CA ALA A 353 2.43 -12.71 21.85
C ALA A 353 3.64 -11.83 21.52
N TRP A 354 3.41 -10.67 20.92
CA TRP A 354 4.48 -9.77 20.52
C TRP A 354 4.99 -8.91 21.67
N ASP A 355 6.27 -8.54 21.59
CA ASP A 355 6.88 -7.60 22.51
C ASP A 355 6.47 -6.14 22.23
N SER A 356 6.76 -5.24 23.17
CA SER A 356 6.39 -3.82 23.08
C SER A 356 7.06 -3.06 21.94
N LEU A 357 8.28 -3.45 21.53
CA LEU A 357 8.99 -2.82 20.42
C LEU A 357 8.33 -3.17 19.09
N THR A 358 7.95 -4.43 18.90
CA THR A 358 7.21 -4.91 17.74
C THR A 358 5.85 -4.23 17.64
N LEU A 359 5.11 -4.14 18.75
CA LEU A 359 3.81 -3.45 18.79
C LEU A 359 3.95 -1.97 18.42
N ALA A 360 4.97 -1.28 18.95
CA ALA A 360 5.24 0.12 18.64
C ALA A 360 5.61 0.34 17.16
N LYS A 361 6.52 -0.47 16.62
CA LYS A 361 6.91 -0.41 15.20
C LYS A 361 5.73 -0.69 14.28
N THR A 362 4.86 -1.62 14.65
CA THR A 362 3.64 -1.95 13.89
C THR A 362 2.69 -0.76 13.85
N ASN A 363 2.42 -0.09 14.97
CA ASN A 363 1.61 1.14 14.95
C ASN A 363 2.23 2.22 14.04
N GLN A 364 3.56 2.37 14.07
CA GLN A 364 4.29 3.35 13.26
C GLN A 364 4.45 2.97 11.78
N LEU A 365 3.80 1.89 11.32
CA LEU A 365 3.93 1.34 9.96
C LEU A 365 5.35 0.88 9.59
N ASN A 366 6.24 0.73 10.58
CA ASN A 366 7.62 0.27 10.42
C ASN A 366 7.73 -1.25 10.57
N TYR A 367 6.80 -1.99 9.96
CA TYR A 367 6.71 -3.45 10.11
C TYR A 367 7.55 -4.23 9.10
N PHE A 368 7.99 -3.59 8.02
CA PHE A 368 8.83 -4.23 7.02
C PHE A 368 10.20 -3.58 6.96
N SER A 369 11.22 -4.38 6.61
CA SER A 369 12.58 -3.90 6.34
C SER A 369 13.24 -4.72 5.24
N GLY A 370 14.07 -4.08 4.42
CA GLY A 370 14.70 -4.77 3.30
C GLY A 370 15.54 -3.84 2.43
N ASN A 371 16.38 -4.45 1.60
CA ASN A 371 17.20 -3.77 0.61
C ASN A 371 17.45 -4.70 -0.59
N TRP A 372 17.85 -4.13 -1.72
CA TRP A 372 18.24 -4.91 -2.89
C TRP A 372 19.52 -5.71 -2.64
N LYS A 373 19.54 -6.96 -3.10
CA LYS A 373 20.68 -7.87 -3.02
C LYS A 373 20.91 -8.58 -4.37
N VAL A 374 22.16 -8.89 -4.66
CA VAL A 374 22.51 -9.89 -5.69
C VAL A 374 21.93 -11.23 -5.27
N CYS A 375 21.25 -11.93 -6.18
CA CYS A 375 20.74 -13.26 -5.87
C CYS A 375 21.89 -14.27 -5.83
N ASP A 376 22.14 -14.78 -4.63
CA ASP A 376 23.16 -15.78 -4.31
C ASP A 376 22.61 -16.82 -3.32
N SER A 377 23.44 -17.78 -2.91
CA SER A 377 23.03 -18.85 -1.99
C SER A 377 22.61 -18.34 -0.61
N THR A 378 23.05 -17.15 -0.20
CA THR A 378 22.70 -16.57 1.11
C THR A 378 21.38 -15.84 1.02
N SER A 379 21.24 -14.96 0.04
CA SER A 379 20.07 -14.10 -0.14
C SER A 379 18.87 -14.86 -0.70
N ALA A 380 19.08 -15.89 -1.53
CA ALA A 380 17.99 -16.68 -2.10
C ALA A 380 17.36 -17.65 -1.09
N LYS A 381 18.10 -18.06 -0.05
CA LYS A 381 17.70 -19.09 0.92
C LYS A 381 16.30 -18.86 1.50
N ASP A 382 16.09 -17.66 2.03
CA ASP A 382 14.86 -17.25 2.72
C ASP A 382 13.92 -16.43 1.82
N PHE A 383 14.28 -16.26 0.54
CA PHE A 383 13.43 -15.59 -0.45
C PHE A 383 12.33 -16.54 -0.95
N SER A 384 11.25 -15.97 -1.47
CA SER A 384 10.13 -16.70 -2.05
C SER A 384 10.59 -17.69 -3.11
N ALA A 385 10.31 -18.97 -2.88
CA ALA A 385 10.59 -20.05 -3.82
C ALA A 385 9.91 -19.78 -5.18
N ILE A 386 8.62 -19.41 -5.14
CA ILE A 386 7.81 -19.16 -6.35
C ILE A 386 8.39 -17.99 -7.15
N ALA A 387 8.69 -16.87 -6.49
CA ALA A 387 9.28 -15.71 -7.15
C ALA A 387 10.65 -16.04 -7.74
N TYR A 388 11.50 -16.78 -7.00
CA TYR A 388 12.82 -17.19 -7.46
C TYR A 388 12.72 -18.03 -8.74
N TYR A 389 11.89 -19.09 -8.75
CA TYR A 389 11.74 -19.94 -9.92
C TYR A 389 11.13 -19.18 -11.11
N PHE A 390 10.17 -18.29 -10.87
CA PHE A 390 9.66 -17.36 -11.88
C PHE A 390 10.79 -16.54 -12.51
N GLY A 391 11.57 -15.83 -11.70
CA GLY A 391 12.64 -14.95 -12.20
C GLY A 391 13.73 -15.72 -12.94
N LYS A 392 14.12 -16.88 -12.41
CA LYS A 392 15.08 -17.78 -13.06
C LYS A 392 14.58 -18.21 -14.45
N LYS A 393 13.30 -18.59 -14.58
CA LYS A 393 12.72 -19.00 -15.86
C LYS A 393 12.61 -17.84 -16.85
N ILE A 394 12.24 -16.64 -16.41
CA ILE A 394 12.23 -15.46 -17.29
C ILE A 394 13.65 -15.12 -17.78
N ILE A 395 14.66 -15.15 -16.92
CA ILE A 395 16.06 -14.90 -17.33
C ILE A 395 16.49 -15.90 -18.41
N GLN A 396 16.14 -17.19 -18.26
CA GLN A 396 16.49 -18.21 -19.24
C GLN A 396 15.89 -17.97 -20.63
N GLU A 397 14.69 -17.40 -20.71
CA GLU A 397 13.92 -17.24 -21.96
C GLU A 397 14.07 -15.86 -22.60
N GLU A 398 14.34 -14.83 -21.79
CA GLU A 398 14.44 -13.42 -22.22
C GLU A 398 15.88 -12.88 -22.19
N ALA A 399 16.81 -13.54 -21.49
CA ALA A 399 18.22 -13.15 -21.37
C ALA A 399 18.47 -11.71 -20.86
N ILE A 400 17.55 -11.17 -20.06
CA ILE A 400 17.62 -9.83 -19.45
C ILE A 400 17.76 -9.90 -17.92
N PRO A 401 18.26 -8.83 -17.26
CA PRO A 401 18.18 -8.72 -15.82
C PRO A 401 16.73 -8.71 -15.31
N ILE A 402 16.49 -9.36 -14.17
CA ILE A 402 15.20 -9.41 -13.48
C ILE A 402 15.37 -8.96 -12.04
N GLY A 403 14.51 -8.03 -11.61
CA GLY A 403 14.35 -7.62 -10.22
C GLY A 403 13.08 -8.22 -9.62
N LEU A 404 13.16 -8.86 -8.47
CA LEU A 404 11.99 -9.39 -7.75
C LEU A 404 11.86 -8.70 -6.39
N ILE A 405 10.72 -8.05 -6.15
CA ILE A 405 10.39 -7.43 -4.87
C ILE A 405 9.40 -8.34 -4.17
N GLN A 406 9.75 -8.90 -3.02
CA GLN A 406 8.84 -9.70 -2.20
C GLN A 406 8.25 -8.85 -1.08
N VAL A 407 6.91 -8.79 -1.02
CA VAL A 407 6.14 -8.23 0.10
C VAL A 407 5.04 -9.22 0.46
N ALA A 408 5.26 -10.09 1.44
CA ALA A 408 4.32 -11.16 1.77
C ALA A 408 4.22 -11.37 3.29
N VAL A 409 3.01 -11.61 3.79
CA VAL A 409 2.72 -11.79 5.22
C VAL A 409 1.88 -13.04 5.42
N GLY A 410 2.43 -14.03 6.13
CA GLY A 410 1.74 -15.28 6.44
C GLY A 410 0.35 -15.04 7.03
N GLY A 411 -0.66 -15.73 6.52
CA GLY A 411 -2.03 -15.66 7.05
C GLY A 411 -2.80 -14.36 6.87
N SER A 412 -2.22 -13.35 6.20
CA SER A 412 -2.91 -12.08 5.98
C SER A 412 -4.14 -12.24 5.06
N PRO A 413 -5.29 -11.67 5.44
CA PRO A 413 -6.49 -11.67 4.62
C PRO A 413 -6.41 -10.53 3.57
N ILE A 414 -7.11 -10.66 2.44
CA ILE A 414 -6.98 -9.75 1.28
C ILE A 414 -7.31 -8.28 1.62
N GLU A 415 -8.18 -8.04 2.59
CA GLU A 415 -8.58 -6.74 3.12
C GLU A 415 -7.38 -5.90 3.56
N SER A 416 -6.37 -6.55 4.14
CA SER A 416 -5.16 -5.88 4.61
C SER A 416 -4.31 -5.30 3.46
N TRP A 417 -4.57 -5.72 2.21
CA TRP A 417 -3.79 -5.37 1.04
C TRP A 417 -4.45 -4.30 0.15
N ILE A 418 -5.61 -3.77 0.54
CA ILE A 418 -6.36 -2.79 -0.26
C ILE A 418 -6.11 -1.38 0.30
N ALA A 419 -5.96 -0.37 -0.56
CA ALA A 419 -5.79 1.00 -0.09
C ALA A 419 -7.00 1.47 0.73
N ARG A 420 -6.75 2.22 1.81
CA ARG A 420 -7.80 2.76 2.68
C ARG A 420 -8.87 3.54 1.92
N TYR A 421 -8.44 4.45 1.03
CA TYR A 421 -9.37 5.20 0.20
C TYR A 421 -10.32 4.30 -0.59
N THR A 422 -9.81 3.18 -1.14
CA THR A 422 -10.63 2.23 -1.88
C THR A 422 -11.66 1.55 -0.97
N LEU A 423 -11.26 1.05 0.21
CA LEU A 423 -12.21 0.41 1.13
C LEU A 423 -13.24 1.39 1.69
N GLU A 424 -12.83 2.62 1.98
CA GLU A 424 -13.74 3.67 2.47
C GLU A 424 -14.82 4.04 1.45
N HIS A 425 -14.56 3.89 0.14
CA HIS A 425 -15.47 4.24 -0.95
C HIS A 425 -16.10 3.02 -1.65
N ASP A 426 -15.96 1.83 -1.08
CA ASP A 426 -16.68 0.63 -1.52
C ASP A 426 -17.85 0.39 -0.55
N ASP A 427 -19.08 0.50 -1.05
CA ASP A 427 -20.29 0.40 -0.21
C ASP A 427 -20.43 -0.94 0.52
N LYS A 428 -19.85 -2.02 -0.03
CA LYS A 428 -19.83 -3.33 0.61
C LYS A 428 -18.65 -3.47 1.58
N ALA A 429 -17.49 -2.90 1.23
CA ALA A 429 -16.25 -3.11 1.98
C ALA A 429 -16.00 -2.12 3.10
N VAL A 430 -16.64 -0.95 3.10
CA VAL A 430 -16.48 0.04 4.18
C VAL A 430 -16.80 -0.53 5.56
N GLU A 431 -17.74 -1.50 5.65
CA GLU A 431 -18.09 -2.19 6.89
C GLU A 431 -16.93 -2.97 7.51
N VAL A 432 -16.01 -3.49 6.69
CA VAL A 432 -14.88 -4.29 7.19
C VAL A 432 -13.88 -3.46 8.01
N LEU A 433 -13.87 -2.14 7.80
CA LEU A 433 -13.06 -1.20 8.56
C LEU A 433 -13.53 -1.06 10.01
N TYR A 434 -14.76 -1.47 10.32
CA TYR A 434 -15.33 -1.37 11.66
C TYR A 434 -15.12 -2.66 12.44
N ASN A 435 -14.46 -2.56 13.59
CA ASN A 435 -14.33 -3.66 14.56
C ASN A 435 -13.91 -5.00 13.92
N TRP A 436 -12.94 -4.96 13.00
CA TRP A 436 -12.54 -6.11 12.17
C TRP A 436 -12.20 -7.37 13.01
N ARG A 437 -11.66 -7.19 14.22
CA ARG A 437 -11.34 -8.29 15.15
C ARG A 437 -12.57 -9.04 15.67
N LYS A 438 -13.77 -8.52 15.48
CA LYS A 438 -15.05 -9.17 15.83
C LYS A 438 -15.99 -9.33 14.61
N SER A 439 -15.53 -8.92 13.43
CA SER A 439 -16.28 -9.03 12.18
C SER A 439 -16.30 -10.46 11.63
N ASP A 440 -17.43 -10.89 11.09
CA ASP A 440 -17.60 -12.19 10.41
C ASP A 440 -17.16 -12.17 8.94
N PHE A 441 -16.80 -11.00 8.39
CA PHE A 441 -16.07 -10.91 7.13
C PHE A 441 -14.70 -11.62 7.20
N LEU A 442 -14.12 -11.69 8.40
CA LEU A 442 -12.79 -12.23 8.64
C LEU A 442 -12.89 -13.59 9.35
N MET A 443 -12.12 -14.56 8.85
CA MET A 443 -12.10 -15.92 9.39
C MET A 443 -11.81 -15.91 10.91
N PRO A 444 -12.47 -16.79 11.70
CA PRO A 444 -12.24 -16.86 13.14
C PRO A 444 -10.76 -16.97 13.52
N TRP A 445 -10.01 -17.87 12.87
CA TRP A 445 -8.59 -18.08 13.17
C TRP A 445 -7.72 -16.84 12.89
N VAL A 446 -8.08 -16.00 11.91
CA VAL A 446 -7.37 -14.74 11.61
C VAL A 446 -7.53 -13.77 12.78
N ARG A 447 -8.76 -13.67 13.31
CA ARG A 447 -9.08 -12.81 14.46
C ARG A 447 -8.43 -13.33 15.74
N GLU A 448 -8.51 -14.63 15.98
CA GLU A 448 -7.87 -15.31 17.12
C GLU A 448 -6.34 -15.15 17.10
N ARG A 449 -5.72 -15.30 15.92
CA ARG A 449 -4.28 -15.09 15.76
C ARG A 449 -3.87 -13.67 16.13
N ALA A 450 -4.59 -12.68 15.63
CA ALA A 450 -4.35 -11.29 15.99
C ALA A 450 -4.53 -11.05 17.50
N ASP A 451 -5.57 -11.62 18.12
CA ASP A 451 -5.78 -11.49 19.56
C ASP A 451 -4.64 -12.11 20.39
N ILE A 452 -4.02 -13.21 19.92
CA ILE A 452 -2.80 -13.78 20.52
C ILE A 452 -1.60 -12.85 20.34
N ASN A 453 -1.33 -12.39 19.11
CA ASN A 453 -0.20 -11.52 18.80
C ASN A 453 -0.26 -10.21 19.61
N LEU A 454 -1.47 -9.69 19.81
CA LEU A 454 -1.73 -8.42 20.49
C LEU A 454 -1.93 -8.55 22.01
N LYS A 455 -1.78 -9.73 22.62
CA LYS A 455 -2.05 -9.98 24.05
C LYS A 455 -1.36 -8.99 25.01
N ASN A 456 -0.17 -8.50 24.65
CA ASN A 456 0.64 -7.62 25.48
C ASN A 456 0.38 -6.12 25.25
N THR A 457 -0.54 -5.74 24.35
CA THR A 457 -0.79 -4.32 24.08
C THR A 457 -1.71 -3.69 25.14
N THR A 458 -1.42 -2.43 25.46
CA THR A 458 -2.32 -1.56 26.24
C THR A 458 -3.01 -0.52 25.35
N ASN A 459 -2.62 -0.42 24.07
CA ASN A 459 -3.24 0.50 23.12
C ASN A 459 -4.54 -0.12 22.57
N PRO A 460 -5.72 0.48 22.82
CA PRO A 460 -6.99 -0.04 22.32
C PRO A 460 -7.09 -0.07 20.79
N LYS A 461 -6.32 0.77 20.09
CA LYS A 461 -6.24 0.84 18.62
C LYS A 461 -4.93 0.28 18.06
N GLN A 462 -4.33 -0.69 18.76
CA GLN A 462 -3.13 -1.38 18.28
C GLN A 462 -3.35 -1.97 16.89
N ARG A 463 -2.50 -1.56 15.94
CA ARG A 463 -2.50 -2.02 14.56
C ARG A 463 -1.95 -3.44 14.44
N HIS A 464 -2.35 -4.17 13.39
CA HIS A 464 -1.88 -5.53 13.09
C HIS A 464 -1.84 -5.80 11.57
N PRO A 465 -0.92 -6.64 11.06
CA PRO A 465 -0.86 -7.03 9.64
C PRO A 465 -2.08 -7.74 9.06
N TYR A 466 -3.06 -8.11 9.89
CA TYR A 466 -4.34 -8.68 9.43
C TYR A 466 -5.47 -7.66 9.41
N GLU A 467 -5.22 -6.48 9.96
CA GLU A 467 -6.16 -5.38 9.90
C GLU A 467 -6.33 -4.91 8.45
N PRO A 468 -7.56 -4.57 8.03
CA PRO A 468 -7.79 -3.93 6.74
C PRO A 468 -6.83 -2.76 6.46
N CYS A 469 -6.41 -2.64 5.21
CA CYS A 469 -5.43 -1.67 4.71
C CYS A 469 -3.98 -1.80 5.19
N TYR A 470 -3.69 -2.50 6.29
CA TYR A 470 -2.39 -2.39 6.95
C TYR A 470 -1.19 -2.75 6.06
N ASN A 471 -1.24 -3.90 5.36
CA ASN A 471 -0.14 -4.33 4.49
C ASN A 471 0.00 -3.45 3.24
N PHE A 472 -1.09 -2.84 2.79
CA PHE A 472 -1.00 -1.80 1.76
C PHE A 472 -0.22 -0.59 2.28
N GLU A 473 -0.61 -0.08 3.45
CA GLU A 473 -0.07 1.14 4.07
C GLU A 473 1.40 0.96 4.49
N ALA A 474 1.73 -0.12 5.18
CA ALA A 474 3.08 -0.38 5.70
C ALA A 474 4.03 -1.02 4.67
N GLY A 475 3.50 -1.61 3.58
CA GLY A 475 4.25 -2.44 2.65
C GLY A 475 4.18 -1.96 1.21
N ILE A 476 3.02 -2.15 0.59
CA ILE A 476 2.82 -1.93 -0.86
C ILE A 476 3.05 -0.47 -1.26
N LYS A 477 2.59 0.48 -0.43
CA LYS A 477 2.66 1.92 -0.71
C LYS A 477 4.07 2.41 -1.02
N ASP A 478 5.08 1.87 -0.35
CA ASP A 478 6.49 2.25 -0.51
C ASP A 478 7.03 2.00 -1.93
N PHE A 479 6.36 1.13 -2.70
CA PHE A 479 6.74 0.81 -4.07
C PHE A 479 5.85 1.46 -5.13
N THR A 480 4.77 2.17 -4.75
CA THR A 480 3.77 2.73 -5.69
C THR A 480 4.34 3.75 -6.68
N ALA A 481 5.40 4.46 -6.30
CA ALA A 481 6.12 5.39 -7.17
C ALA A 481 7.28 4.73 -7.95
N PHE A 482 7.62 3.47 -7.63
CA PHE A 482 8.65 2.69 -8.30
C PHE A 482 8.05 1.93 -9.48
N SER A 483 8.68 2.02 -10.65
CA SER A 483 8.17 1.38 -11.85
C SER A 483 8.35 -0.14 -11.80
N ILE A 484 7.27 -0.88 -12.05
CA ILE A 484 7.25 -2.34 -12.14
C ILE A 484 6.71 -2.82 -13.49
N LYS A 485 7.14 -3.99 -13.93
CA LYS A 485 6.62 -4.72 -15.10
C LYS A 485 5.24 -5.31 -14.81
N GLY A 486 5.07 -5.94 -13.65
CA GLY A 486 3.86 -6.68 -13.28
C GLY A 486 3.87 -7.21 -11.85
N VAL A 487 2.79 -7.89 -11.49
CA VAL A 487 2.56 -8.45 -10.14
C VAL A 487 2.34 -9.96 -10.21
N LEU A 488 2.94 -10.67 -9.25
CA LEU A 488 2.64 -12.06 -8.91
C LEU A 488 1.92 -12.10 -7.56
N TRP A 489 0.78 -12.79 -7.48
CA TRP A 489 -0.07 -12.81 -6.30
C TRP A 489 -0.41 -14.25 -5.86
N TYR A 490 -0.13 -14.62 -4.61
CA TYR A 490 -0.57 -15.90 -4.06
C TYR A 490 -1.17 -15.72 -2.67
N GLN A 491 -2.50 -15.70 -2.64
CA GLN A 491 -3.30 -15.54 -1.44
C GLN A 491 -4.70 -16.11 -1.64
N GLY A 492 -5.38 -16.45 -0.55
CA GLY A 492 -6.81 -16.77 -0.53
C GLY A 492 -7.21 -17.65 0.65
N GLU A 493 -6.25 -18.36 1.26
CA GLU A 493 -6.52 -19.35 2.31
C GLU A 493 -7.13 -18.71 3.56
N SER A 494 -6.79 -17.44 3.86
CA SER A 494 -7.35 -16.65 4.97
C SER A 494 -8.72 -16.05 4.69
N ASN A 495 -9.25 -16.21 3.47
CA ASN A 495 -10.58 -15.73 3.07
C ASN A 495 -11.49 -16.87 2.62
N ALA A 496 -10.98 -18.11 2.51
CA ALA A 496 -11.65 -19.24 1.88
C ALA A 496 -12.99 -19.65 2.50
N HIS A 497 -13.35 -19.17 3.70
CA HIS A 497 -14.69 -19.33 4.27
C HIS A 497 -15.80 -18.52 3.56
N ASN A 498 -15.45 -17.43 2.87
CA ASN A 498 -16.40 -16.47 2.33
C ASN A 498 -16.05 -16.18 0.87
N THR A 499 -16.42 -17.11 -0.01
CA THR A 499 -16.07 -17.08 -1.44
C THR A 499 -16.62 -15.83 -2.14
N ASN A 500 -17.87 -15.45 -1.87
CA ASN A 500 -18.50 -14.27 -2.47
C ASN A 500 -17.75 -12.98 -2.10
N TRP A 501 -17.27 -12.92 -0.85
CA TRP A 501 -16.49 -11.78 -0.38
C TRP A 501 -15.15 -11.66 -1.08
N TYR A 502 -14.44 -12.77 -1.25
CA TYR A 502 -13.20 -12.80 -2.02
C TYR A 502 -13.41 -12.46 -3.50
N GLU A 503 -14.49 -12.96 -4.09
CA GLU A 503 -14.87 -12.69 -5.49
C GLU A 503 -15.11 -11.20 -5.75
N HIS A 504 -15.60 -10.48 -4.73
CA HIS A 504 -15.73 -9.02 -4.75
C HIS A 504 -14.36 -8.33 -4.56
N LEU A 505 -13.59 -8.76 -3.55
CA LEU A 505 -12.38 -8.04 -3.13
C LEU A 505 -11.17 -8.18 -4.05
N LEU A 506 -10.95 -9.31 -4.72
CA LEU A 506 -9.75 -9.44 -5.57
C LEU A 506 -9.75 -8.43 -6.74
N PRO A 507 -10.83 -8.27 -7.52
CA PRO A 507 -10.91 -7.20 -8.52
C PRO A 507 -10.72 -5.80 -7.93
N VAL A 508 -11.31 -5.53 -6.76
CA VAL A 508 -11.16 -4.24 -6.04
C VAL A 508 -9.71 -3.98 -5.66
N MET A 509 -9.00 -4.98 -5.12
CA MET A 509 -7.58 -4.88 -4.78
C MET A 509 -6.72 -4.61 -6.01
N VAL A 510 -6.94 -5.35 -7.11
CA VAL A 510 -6.18 -5.16 -8.35
C VAL A 510 -6.40 -3.76 -8.91
N ALA A 511 -7.64 -3.26 -8.92
CA ALA A 511 -7.95 -1.90 -9.33
C ALA A 511 -7.27 -0.86 -8.41
N SER A 512 -7.34 -1.07 -7.10
CA SER A 512 -6.70 -0.23 -6.08
C SER A 512 -5.18 -0.08 -6.33
N TRP A 513 -4.48 -1.18 -6.61
CA TRP A 513 -3.04 -1.14 -6.87
C TRP A 513 -2.73 -0.49 -8.22
N ARG A 514 -3.48 -0.81 -9.28
CA ARG A 514 -3.29 -0.16 -10.58
C ARG A 514 -3.50 1.35 -10.49
N GLU A 515 -4.45 1.79 -9.68
CA GLU A 515 -4.70 3.20 -9.43
C GLU A 515 -3.57 3.85 -8.62
N ALA A 516 -3.04 3.16 -7.59
CA ALA A 516 -1.92 3.66 -6.80
C ALA A 516 -0.63 3.86 -7.63
N TRP A 517 -0.35 2.95 -8.58
CA TRP A 517 0.75 3.07 -9.54
C TRP A 517 0.42 3.95 -10.76
N LYS A 518 -0.85 4.33 -10.93
CA LYS A 518 -1.39 4.98 -12.15
C LYS A 518 -1.04 4.19 -13.42
N ARG A 519 -1.18 2.87 -13.35
CA ARG A 519 -0.74 1.96 -14.40
C ARG A 519 -1.50 0.65 -14.43
N ASN A 520 -1.89 0.24 -15.64
CA ASN A 520 -2.50 -1.07 -15.90
C ASN A 520 -1.45 -2.16 -16.17
N PHE A 521 -0.71 -2.60 -15.15
CA PHE A 521 0.26 -3.69 -15.28
C PHE A 521 -0.39 -5.09 -15.31
N PRO A 522 0.26 -6.10 -15.91
CA PRO A 522 -0.16 -7.51 -15.85
C PRO A 522 -0.19 -8.02 -14.41
N PHE A 523 -1.25 -8.75 -14.08
CA PHE A 523 -1.48 -9.31 -12.74
C PHE A 523 -1.66 -10.82 -12.83
N TYR A 524 -0.68 -11.60 -12.37
CA TYR A 524 -0.74 -13.05 -12.38
C TYR A 524 -0.95 -13.58 -10.97
N TYR A 525 -1.97 -14.42 -10.78
CA TYR A 525 -2.28 -14.98 -9.47
C TYR A 525 -2.30 -16.49 -9.47
N VAL A 526 -2.25 -17.10 -8.29
CA VAL A 526 -2.23 -18.56 -8.13
C VAL A 526 -3.55 -19.03 -7.55
N GLN A 527 -4.14 -20.05 -8.18
CA GLN A 527 -5.27 -20.78 -7.58
C GLN A 527 -4.84 -21.43 -6.26
N LEU A 528 -5.74 -21.62 -5.30
CA LEU A 528 -5.43 -22.43 -4.14
C LEU A 528 -5.12 -23.88 -4.54
N SER A 529 -4.12 -24.45 -3.88
CA SER A 529 -3.78 -25.86 -4.04
C SER A 529 -4.89 -26.74 -3.47
N SER A 530 -4.86 -28.03 -3.79
CA SER A 530 -5.76 -29.00 -3.18
C SER A 530 -5.44 -29.16 -1.67
N LEU A 531 -6.46 -29.20 -0.82
CA LEU A 531 -6.37 -29.35 0.64
C LEU A 531 -7.71 -29.85 1.17
N ASN A 532 -7.72 -30.74 2.16
CA ASN A 532 -8.97 -31.33 2.67
C ASN A 532 -9.77 -30.36 3.57
N ARG A 533 -10.36 -29.32 2.96
CA ARG A 533 -11.24 -28.33 3.60
C ARG A 533 -12.54 -28.16 2.81
N PRO A 534 -13.72 -28.20 3.44
CA PRO A 534 -15.00 -28.18 2.73
C PRO A 534 -15.21 -27.02 1.74
N SER A 535 -14.66 -25.83 2.02
CA SER A 535 -14.85 -24.65 1.16
C SER A 535 -13.95 -24.60 -0.08
N TRP A 536 -12.94 -25.48 -0.18
CA TRP A 536 -11.92 -25.43 -1.25
C TRP A 536 -12.45 -25.59 -2.68
N PRO A 537 -13.42 -26.48 -2.98
CA PRO A 537 -13.91 -26.67 -4.34
C PRO A 537 -14.51 -25.39 -4.93
N GLU A 538 -15.48 -24.79 -4.22
CA GLU A 538 -16.15 -23.56 -4.67
C GLU A 538 -15.16 -22.39 -4.72
N PHE A 539 -14.24 -22.29 -3.76
CA PHE A 539 -13.23 -21.23 -3.76
C PHE A 539 -12.30 -21.32 -5.00
N ARG A 540 -11.82 -22.52 -5.34
CA ARG A 540 -10.99 -22.75 -6.54
C ARG A 540 -11.78 -22.47 -7.82
N ALA A 541 -13.04 -22.91 -7.89
CA ALA A 541 -13.91 -22.62 -9.03
C ALA A 541 -14.09 -21.11 -9.22
N MET A 542 -14.35 -20.38 -8.12
CA MET A 542 -14.46 -18.93 -8.12
C MET A 542 -13.17 -18.24 -8.58
N GLN A 543 -11.98 -18.68 -8.10
CA GLN A 543 -10.70 -18.12 -8.56
C GLN A 543 -10.52 -18.29 -10.08
N SER A 544 -11.03 -19.37 -10.67
CA SER A 544 -11.03 -19.56 -12.13
C SER A 544 -11.94 -18.55 -12.85
N ARG A 545 -13.11 -18.25 -12.26
CA ARG A 545 -14.05 -17.25 -12.81
C ARG A 545 -13.48 -15.83 -12.77
N LEU A 546 -12.59 -15.53 -11.82
CA LEU A 546 -11.95 -14.21 -11.70
C LEU A 546 -11.07 -13.83 -12.89
N GLU A 547 -10.57 -14.79 -13.68
CA GLU A 547 -9.83 -14.50 -14.92
C GLU A 547 -10.69 -13.68 -15.92
N ASN A 548 -12.02 -13.83 -15.88
CA ASN A 548 -12.94 -13.08 -16.73
C ASN A 548 -13.32 -11.71 -16.15
N LYS A 549 -13.02 -11.46 -14.87
CA LYS A 549 -13.37 -10.20 -14.17
C LYS A 549 -12.19 -9.25 -14.03
N ILE A 550 -10.96 -9.76 -14.11
CA ILE A 550 -9.74 -8.98 -13.93
C ILE A 550 -9.04 -8.84 -15.28
N PRO A 551 -9.10 -7.65 -15.94
CA PRO A 551 -8.44 -7.46 -17.23
C PRO A 551 -6.91 -7.53 -17.07
N ASN A 552 -6.19 -7.91 -18.13
CA ASN A 552 -4.73 -8.05 -18.15
C ASN A 552 -4.24 -8.92 -16.97
N SER A 553 -4.83 -10.10 -16.82
CA SER A 553 -4.52 -11.04 -15.75
C SER A 553 -4.44 -12.49 -16.26
N GLY A 554 -3.93 -13.38 -15.42
CA GLY A 554 -3.95 -14.82 -15.66
C GLY A 554 -3.74 -15.61 -14.39
N MET A 555 -4.24 -16.84 -14.36
CA MET A 555 -4.18 -17.71 -13.19
C MET A 555 -3.25 -18.90 -13.41
N ALA A 556 -2.26 -19.08 -12.53
CA ALA A 556 -1.51 -20.31 -12.42
C ALA A 556 -2.31 -21.32 -11.58
N ILE A 557 -2.62 -22.47 -12.18
CA ILE A 557 -3.31 -23.56 -11.49
C ILE A 557 -2.29 -24.28 -10.59
N SER A 558 -2.69 -24.61 -9.36
CA SER A 558 -1.82 -25.30 -8.38
C SER A 558 -2.49 -26.51 -7.73
N MET A 559 -3.74 -26.80 -8.09
CA MET A 559 -4.53 -27.83 -7.40
C MET A 559 -3.93 -29.24 -7.46
N ASP A 560 -3.16 -29.54 -8.48
CA ASP A 560 -2.49 -30.82 -8.71
C ASP A 560 -1.24 -31.04 -7.83
N TYR A 561 -0.74 -29.99 -7.17
CA TYR A 561 0.36 -30.05 -6.20
C TYR A 561 -0.10 -29.70 -4.79
N GLY A 562 -1.27 -30.20 -4.38
CA GLY A 562 -1.77 -30.03 -3.02
C GLY A 562 -1.27 -31.08 -2.03
N ASP A 563 -1.49 -30.83 -0.75
CA ASP A 563 -1.26 -31.78 0.34
C ASP A 563 -2.55 -31.85 1.16
N GLU A 564 -3.00 -33.06 1.50
CA GLU A 564 -4.27 -33.27 2.17
C GLU A 564 -4.31 -32.62 3.57
N LYS A 565 -3.15 -32.54 4.24
CA LYS A 565 -3.01 -32.12 5.64
C LYS A 565 -2.21 -30.84 5.81
N ASN A 566 -1.47 -30.42 4.79
CA ASN A 566 -0.61 -29.24 4.83
C ASN A 566 -1.06 -28.17 3.82
N VAL A 567 -1.35 -26.97 4.32
CA VAL A 567 -1.71 -25.82 3.47
C VAL A 567 -0.52 -25.27 2.66
N HIS A 568 0.71 -25.71 2.98
CA HIS A 568 1.96 -25.30 2.34
C HIS A 568 2.62 -26.45 1.57
N PRO A 569 2.11 -26.82 0.38
CA PRO A 569 2.77 -27.82 -0.45
C PRO A 569 4.17 -27.36 -0.88
N THR A 570 5.12 -28.28 -1.02
CA THR A 570 6.54 -27.96 -1.20
C THR A 570 6.97 -27.82 -2.66
N GLN A 571 6.16 -28.30 -3.62
CA GLN A 571 6.39 -28.21 -5.08
C GLN A 571 6.16 -26.79 -5.61
N LYS A 572 7.01 -25.85 -5.16
CA LYS A 572 6.91 -24.42 -5.50
C LYS A 572 7.45 -24.08 -6.88
N LYS A 573 8.32 -24.93 -7.43
CA LYS A 573 8.96 -24.70 -8.73
C LYS A 573 7.93 -24.70 -9.85
N GLU A 574 7.03 -25.67 -9.83
CA GLU A 574 6.00 -25.89 -10.82
C GLU A 574 5.04 -24.70 -10.88
N ILE A 575 4.74 -24.11 -9.72
CA ILE A 575 3.89 -22.91 -9.61
C ILE A 575 4.63 -21.68 -10.15
N GLY A 576 5.91 -21.49 -9.78
CA GLY A 576 6.75 -20.43 -10.32
C GLY A 576 6.90 -20.51 -11.85
N ASP A 577 7.12 -21.71 -12.39
CA ASP A 577 7.23 -21.97 -13.82
C ASP A 577 5.91 -21.68 -14.56
N ARG A 578 4.75 -22.01 -13.96
CA ARG A 578 3.42 -21.70 -14.54
C ARG A 578 3.17 -20.20 -14.60
N LEU A 579 3.51 -19.45 -13.54
CA LEU A 579 3.46 -17.99 -13.55
C LEU A 579 4.40 -17.42 -14.63
N ALA A 580 5.61 -17.99 -14.77
CA ALA A 580 6.55 -17.56 -15.80
C ALA A 580 5.98 -17.81 -17.20
N ARG A 581 5.32 -18.95 -17.42
CA ARG A 581 4.65 -19.28 -18.68
C ARG A 581 3.56 -18.28 -19.04
N LEU A 582 2.75 -17.86 -18.06
CA LEU A 582 1.74 -16.80 -18.25
C LEU A 582 2.39 -15.48 -18.67
N ALA A 583 3.45 -15.06 -17.96
CA ALA A 583 4.18 -13.85 -18.31
C ALA A 583 4.82 -13.93 -19.70
N LEU A 584 5.49 -15.04 -20.03
CA LEU A 584 6.12 -15.25 -21.34
C LEU A 584 5.11 -15.13 -22.48
N LYS A 585 3.94 -15.75 -22.34
CA LYS A 585 2.88 -15.67 -23.35
C LYS A 585 2.24 -14.27 -23.42
N GLN A 586 1.81 -13.73 -22.29
CA GLN A 586 0.92 -12.56 -22.27
C GLN A 586 1.66 -11.23 -22.17
N THR A 587 2.82 -11.19 -21.51
CA THR A 587 3.64 -9.98 -21.31
C THR A 587 4.81 -9.90 -22.29
N TYR A 588 5.48 -11.03 -22.57
CA TYR A 588 6.61 -11.09 -23.51
C TYR A 588 6.20 -11.58 -24.91
N HIS A 589 4.91 -11.84 -25.13
CA HIS A 589 4.32 -12.20 -26.42
C HIS A 589 4.95 -13.42 -27.11
N LYS A 590 5.50 -14.36 -26.33
CA LYS A 590 6.01 -15.62 -26.86
C LYS A 590 4.86 -16.47 -27.38
N ASN A 591 5.04 -17.06 -28.55
CA ASN A 591 4.07 -17.98 -29.12
C ASN A 591 4.12 -19.34 -28.42
N MET A 592 3.34 -19.48 -27.35
CA MET A 592 3.24 -20.70 -26.58
C MET A 592 1.86 -20.87 -25.94
N VAL A 593 1.56 -22.09 -25.50
CA VAL A 593 0.45 -22.35 -24.57
C VAL A 593 0.90 -21.88 -23.19
N ALA A 594 -0.01 -21.42 -22.34
CA ALA A 594 0.33 -20.98 -20.98
C ALA A 594 -0.72 -21.32 -19.91
N SER A 595 -1.85 -21.90 -20.33
CA SER A 595 -2.94 -22.34 -19.47
C SER A 595 -3.32 -23.76 -19.85
N GLY A 596 -3.85 -24.52 -18.90
CA GLY A 596 -4.42 -25.84 -19.18
C GLY A 596 -5.77 -25.75 -19.88
N PRO A 597 -6.44 -26.90 -20.09
CA PRO A 597 -7.77 -26.94 -20.69
C PRO A 597 -8.75 -26.04 -19.92
N LYS A 598 -9.51 -25.20 -20.64
CA LYS A 598 -10.58 -24.40 -20.05
C LYS A 598 -11.94 -24.85 -20.61
N PRO A 599 -12.91 -25.24 -19.77
CA PRO A 599 -14.23 -25.65 -20.25
C PRO A 599 -14.92 -24.51 -21.00
N ILE A 600 -15.56 -24.81 -22.12
CA ILE A 600 -16.32 -23.84 -22.92
C ILE A 600 -17.83 -24.07 -22.76
N LYS A 601 -18.29 -25.30 -22.98
CA LYS A 601 -19.70 -25.68 -22.91
C LYS A 601 -19.86 -27.17 -22.67
N ALA A 602 -20.97 -27.53 -22.05
CA ALA A 602 -21.47 -28.89 -21.94
C ALA A 602 -22.82 -29.02 -22.65
N TRP A 603 -23.07 -30.15 -23.32
CA TRP A 603 -24.35 -30.43 -23.98
C TRP A 603 -24.63 -31.94 -24.00
N LEU A 604 -25.92 -32.30 -24.06
CA LEU A 604 -26.36 -33.69 -24.22
C LEU A 604 -26.41 -34.07 -25.72
N LYS A 605 -25.81 -35.20 -26.09
CA LYS A 605 -25.91 -35.79 -27.43
C LYS A 605 -25.81 -37.31 -27.36
N ASN A 606 -26.82 -38.00 -27.90
CA ASN A 606 -26.91 -39.47 -27.93
C ASN A 606 -26.73 -40.09 -26.54
N ASP A 607 -27.50 -39.62 -25.55
CA ASP A 607 -27.45 -40.05 -24.14
C ASP A 607 -26.10 -39.88 -23.43
N ALA A 608 -25.17 -39.13 -24.03
CA ALA A 608 -23.88 -38.78 -23.43
C ALA A 608 -23.75 -37.26 -23.28
N LEU A 609 -23.13 -36.83 -22.20
CA LEU A 609 -22.75 -35.45 -21.95
C LEU A 609 -21.38 -35.19 -22.55
N TRP A 610 -21.29 -34.17 -23.40
CA TRP A 610 -20.07 -33.78 -24.08
C TRP A 610 -19.59 -32.45 -23.55
N ILE A 611 -18.28 -32.34 -23.30
CA ILE A 611 -17.63 -31.12 -22.84
C ILE A 611 -16.54 -30.74 -23.84
N SER A 612 -16.57 -29.50 -24.32
CA SER A 612 -15.51 -28.93 -25.16
C SER A 612 -14.62 -28.00 -24.37
N PHE A 613 -13.33 -27.97 -24.72
CA PHE A 613 -12.31 -27.18 -24.03
C PHE A 613 -11.58 -26.26 -25.00
N SER A 614 -11.15 -25.10 -24.49
CA SER A 614 -10.16 -24.23 -25.14
C SER A 614 -8.77 -24.46 -24.54
N SER A 615 -7.73 -23.82 -25.11
CA SER A 615 -6.34 -23.92 -24.64
C SER A 615 -5.78 -25.35 -24.67
N VAL A 616 -6.21 -26.13 -25.66
CA VAL A 616 -5.81 -27.53 -25.83
C VAL A 616 -5.80 -27.92 -27.31
N LYS A 617 -4.76 -28.65 -27.73
CA LYS A 617 -4.73 -29.39 -29.00
C LYS A 617 -4.98 -30.87 -28.79
N LYS A 618 -4.66 -31.39 -27.59
CA LYS A 618 -4.92 -32.78 -27.19
C LYS A 618 -5.18 -32.85 -25.69
N LEU A 619 -6.29 -33.47 -25.29
CA LEU A 619 -6.55 -33.81 -23.90
C LEU A 619 -5.87 -35.14 -23.56
N ILE A 620 -5.19 -35.19 -22.42
CA ILE A 620 -4.56 -36.39 -21.87
C ILE A 620 -4.72 -36.43 -20.34
N THR A 621 -4.31 -37.53 -19.72
CA THR A 621 -4.23 -37.65 -18.25
C THR A 621 -2.79 -37.51 -17.77
N SER A 622 -2.60 -36.85 -16.62
CA SER A 622 -1.27 -36.57 -16.06
C SER A 622 -0.52 -37.81 -15.58
N ASP A 623 -1.26 -38.87 -15.25
CA ASP A 623 -0.76 -40.12 -14.67
C ASP A 623 -0.93 -41.34 -15.61
N GLN A 624 -1.40 -41.12 -16.85
CA GLN A 624 -1.75 -42.17 -17.81
C GLN A 624 -2.79 -43.18 -17.29
N GLN A 625 -3.51 -42.82 -16.22
CA GLN A 625 -4.62 -43.61 -15.68
C GLN A 625 -5.95 -43.17 -16.31
N PRO A 626 -7.05 -43.91 -16.06
CA PRO A 626 -8.39 -43.44 -16.41
C PRO A 626 -8.65 -42.01 -15.91
N LEU A 627 -9.49 -41.28 -16.64
CA LEU A 627 -9.83 -39.89 -16.32
C LEU A 627 -10.64 -39.85 -15.01
N LYS A 628 -10.22 -38.98 -14.09
CA LYS A 628 -10.77 -38.86 -12.73
C LYS A 628 -11.34 -37.47 -12.47
N GLY A 629 -12.21 -37.39 -11.46
CA GLY A 629 -12.62 -36.13 -10.84
C GLY A 629 -13.84 -35.47 -11.44
N PHE A 630 -14.65 -36.20 -12.20
CA PHE A 630 -15.93 -35.71 -12.71
C PHE A 630 -17.09 -36.13 -11.81
N GLU A 631 -17.97 -35.18 -11.53
CA GLU A 631 -19.26 -35.40 -10.88
C GLU A 631 -20.35 -34.77 -11.76
N ILE A 632 -21.56 -35.33 -11.73
CA ILE A 632 -22.76 -34.70 -12.26
C ILE A 632 -23.68 -34.29 -11.11
N VAL A 633 -24.34 -33.15 -11.26
CA VAL A 633 -25.42 -32.72 -10.37
C VAL A 633 -26.73 -32.96 -11.10
N SER A 634 -27.62 -33.78 -10.53
CA SER A 634 -28.95 -34.00 -11.09
C SER A 634 -29.86 -32.78 -10.88
N LYS A 635 -31.00 -32.69 -11.58
CA LYS A 635 -32.02 -31.65 -11.32
C LYS A 635 -32.64 -31.72 -9.92
N THR A 636 -32.45 -32.82 -9.19
CA THR A 636 -32.85 -32.92 -7.77
C THR A 636 -31.73 -32.53 -6.81
N GLY A 637 -30.55 -32.12 -7.32
CA GLY A 637 -29.40 -31.69 -6.53
C GLY A 637 -28.50 -32.83 -6.05
N GLU A 638 -28.68 -34.06 -6.54
CA GLU A 638 -27.83 -35.20 -6.18
C GLU A 638 -26.50 -35.12 -6.90
N HIS A 639 -25.40 -35.25 -6.15
CA HIS A 639 -24.04 -35.33 -6.68
C HIS A 639 -23.66 -36.79 -6.93
N LEU A 640 -23.32 -37.13 -8.18
CA LEU A 640 -22.93 -38.47 -8.58
C LEU A 640 -21.53 -38.44 -9.20
N GLU A 641 -20.58 -39.15 -8.60
CA GLU A 641 -19.28 -39.38 -9.22
C GLU A 641 -19.45 -40.29 -10.45
N VAL A 642 -18.84 -39.91 -11.57
CA VAL A 642 -19.06 -40.57 -12.86
C VAL A 642 -17.74 -40.83 -13.58
N GLU A 643 -17.72 -41.93 -14.33
CA GLU A 643 -16.64 -42.17 -15.28
C GLU A 643 -16.75 -41.22 -16.46
N ALA A 644 -15.59 -40.71 -16.88
CA ALA A 644 -15.44 -39.84 -18.03
C ALA A 644 -14.40 -40.40 -18.99
N LYS A 645 -14.56 -40.16 -20.29
CA LYS A 645 -13.63 -40.60 -21.34
C LYS A 645 -13.19 -39.42 -22.18
N ILE A 646 -11.94 -39.46 -22.64
CA ILE A 646 -11.43 -38.50 -23.63
C ILE A 646 -11.71 -39.07 -25.02
N ILE A 647 -12.48 -38.35 -25.84
CA ILE A 647 -12.72 -38.68 -27.25
C ILE A 647 -12.30 -37.49 -28.10
N GLY A 648 -11.20 -37.65 -28.84
CA GLY A 648 -10.55 -36.52 -29.52
C GLY A 648 -10.10 -35.46 -28.51
N ASN A 649 -10.63 -34.23 -28.65
CA ASN A 649 -10.34 -33.10 -27.76
C ASN A 649 -11.52 -32.74 -26.85
N GLN A 650 -12.40 -33.71 -26.60
CA GLN A 650 -13.59 -33.55 -25.78
C GLN A 650 -13.60 -34.57 -24.66
N VAL A 651 -14.28 -34.23 -23.57
CA VAL A 651 -14.62 -35.18 -22.51
C VAL A 651 -16.06 -35.63 -22.71
N VAL A 652 -16.29 -36.93 -22.59
CA VAL A 652 -17.59 -37.57 -22.73
C VAL A 652 -17.92 -38.31 -21.45
N ILE A 653 -19.11 -38.06 -20.91
CA ILE A 653 -19.63 -38.66 -19.69
C ILE A 653 -20.93 -39.39 -20.03
N PHE A 654 -21.09 -40.61 -19.55
CA PHE A 654 -22.32 -41.38 -19.68
C PHE A 654 -23.08 -41.34 -18.34
N PRO A 655 -24.09 -40.46 -18.19
CA PRO A 655 -24.84 -40.38 -16.94
C PRO A 655 -25.61 -41.69 -16.68
N PRO A 656 -25.86 -42.05 -15.41
CA PRO A 656 -26.72 -43.18 -15.09
C PRO A 656 -28.10 -43.06 -15.76
N LYS A 657 -28.67 -44.20 -16.16
CA LYS A 657 -29.94 -44.21 -16.90
C LYS A 657 -31.04 -43.56 -16.07
N GLY A 658 -31.75 -42.60 -16.67
CA GLY A 658 -32.84 -41.86 -16.03
C GLY A 658 -32.39 -40.62 -15.25
N THR A 659 -31.09 -40.36 -15.14
CA THR A 659 -30.59 -39.13 -14.52
C THR A 659 -30.79 -37.93 -15.44
N THR A 660 -31.57 -36.94 -14.98
CA THR A 660 -31.64 -35.63 -15.64
C THR A 660 -30.57 -34.72 -15.03
N VAL A 661 -29.55 -34.37 -15.82
CA VAL A 661 -28.39 -33.61 -15.35
C VAL A 661 -28.63 -32.11 -15.45
N GLN A 662 -28.28 -31.38 -14.39
CA GLN A 662 -28.28 -29.92 -14.31
C GLN A 662 -26.91 -29.36 -14.66
N SER A 663 -25.85 -29.85 -14.00
CA SER A 663 -24.48 -29.35 -14.19
C SER A 663 -23.45 -30.47 -14.05
N ILE A 664 -22.25 -30.19 -14.58
CA ILE A 664 -21.07 -31.05 -14.49
C ILE A 664 -20.03 -30.32 -13.64
N LEU A 665 -19.48 -31.04 -12.66
CA LEU A 665 -18.40 -30.55 -11.82
C LEU A 665 -17.11 -31.31 -12.16
N TYR A 666 -15.99 -30.60 -12.11
CA TYR A 666 -14.66 -31.20 -12.26
C TYR A 666 -13.75 -30.74 -11.12
N ALA A 667 -13.00 -31.70 -10.56
CA ALA A 667 -12.10 -31.49 -9.43
C ALA A 667 -12.80 -30.89 -8.19
N TRP A 668 -14.08 -31.26 -7.96
CA TRP A 668 -14.97 -30.67 -6.96
C TRP A 668 -14.87 -31.28 -5.55
N LYS A 669 -13.81 -32.06 -5.29
CA LYS A 669 -13.49 -32.57 -3.96
C LYS A 669 -12.57 -31.59 -3.21
N PRO A 670 -12.69 -31.44 -1.87
CA PRO A 670 -11.77 -30.63 -1.06
C PRO A 670 -10.31 -30.92 -1.39
N PHE A 671 -9.92 -32.18 -1.21
CA PHE A 671 -8.70 -32.73 -1.75
C PHE A 671 -9.03 -33.55 -3.01
N THR A 672 -8.42 -33.21 -4.15
CA THR A 672 -8.65 -33.87 -5.43
C THR A 672 -7.37 -34.40 -6.05
N ASN A 673 -7.48 -35.51 -6.76
CA ASN A 673 -6.45 -36.11 -7.62
C ASN A 673 -6.87 -36.10 -9.10
N ALA A 674 -7.75 -35.15 -9.48
CA ALA A 674 -8.21 -35.00 -10.85
C ALA A 674 -7.02 -34.76 -11.80
N ASN A 675 -7.04 -35.46 -12.94
CA ASN A 675 -5.83 -35.69 -13.75
C ASN A 675 -5.92 -35.16 -15.18
N LEU A 676 -6.94 -34.38 -15.55
CA LEU A 676 -7.08 -33.81 -16.90
C LEU A 676 -6.03 -32.71 -17.15
N ILE A 677 -5.21 -32.91 -18.17
CA ILE A 677 -4.20 -31.95 -18.64
C ILE A 677 -4.28 -31.78 -20.17
N ASN A 678 -3.65 -30.73 -20.69
CA ASN A 678 -3.39 -30.60 -22.14
C ASN A 678 -2.05 -31.24 -22.54
N GLU A 679 -1.71 -31.15 -23.84
CA GLU A 679 -0.48 -31.68 -24.42
C GLU A 679 0.82 -31.12 -23.83
N GLU A 680 0.72 -30.01 -23.11
CA GLU A 680 1.85 -29.32 -22.47
C GLU A 680 2.00 -29.67 -21.00
N GLY A 681 1.21 -30.63 -20.49
CA GLY A 681 1.22 -31.00 -19.08
C GLY A 681 0.56 -29.98 -18.15
N LEU A 682 -0.23 -29.03 -18.67
CA LEU A 682 -0.92 -28.05 -17.84
C LEU A 682 -2.31 -28.55 -17.42
N PRO A 683 -2.65 -28.49 -16.12
CA PRO A 683 -3.91 -29.02 -15.58
C PRO A 683 -5.12 -28.18 -15.97
N CYS A 684 -6.26 -28.84 -16.15
CA CYS A 684 -7.57 -28.19 -16.16
C CYS A 684 -7.89 -27.72 -14.74
N SER A 685 -8.49 -26.55 -14.59
CA SER A 685 -8.85 -26.02 -13.26
C SER A 685 -10.18 -26.60 -12.74
N THR A 686 -10.44 -26.49 -11.43
CA THR A 686 -11.77 -26.80 -10.84
C THR A 686 -12.85 -25.95 -11.50
N PHE A 687 -13.96 -26.58 -11.91
CA PHE A 687 -15.10 -25.87 -12.51
C PHE A 687 -16.44 -26.51 -12.19
N SER A 688 -17.49 -25.70 -12.34
CA SER A 688 -18.88 -26.12 -12.46
C SER A 688 -19.41 -25.56 -13.79
N LEU A 689 -20.12 -26.39 -14.57
CA LEU A 689 -20.60 -26.05 -15.89
C LEU A 689 -22.02 -26.58 -16.09
N ASP A 690 -22.97 -25.68 -16.35
CA ASP A 690 -24.35 -26.05 -16.66
C ASP A 690 -24.44 -26.82 -17.98
N VAL A 691 -25.35 -27.78 -18.04
CA VAL A 691 -25.64 -28.56 -19.26
C VAL A 691 -26.74 -27.84 -20.04
N LEU A 692 -26.43 -27.45 -21.27
CA LEU A 692 -27.34 -26.78 -22.22
C LEU A 692 -28.27 -27.76 -22.94
#